data_AF-F0JCL5-F1
#
_entry.id   AF-F0JCL5-F1
#
_cell.length_a   1.000
_cell.length_b   1.000
_cell.length_c   1.000
_cell.angle_alpha   90.00
_cell.angle_beta   90.00
_cell.angle_gamma   90.00
#
_symmetry.space_group_name_H-M   'P 1'
#
loop_
_entity.id
_entity.type
_entity.pdbx_description
1 polymer ?
#
loop_
_entity_poly.entity_id
_entity_poly.type
_entity_poly.pdbx_seq_one_letter_code
_entity_poly.pdbx_strand_id
1 'polypeptide(L)'
;MEYPIWHLTTLGGGFWIAVIATLHVYVAHFAVGGGLFLVLTERAAYKSDNIHLLEYARKHTRFFLLLTMAFGGVSGVAIWLTVALLAPEATITLIHQFVFGWAAEWVCFLGEILALIIYYYAWDRMDRRDHMIVGWLYFLFGWLSLFLINGIIGFMLTPGQWLETRSFWDGFFNPSFWPSLVFRSFFSAVCAGLFGFVTATRIPDEPTRLHTVRVCSAWTVLGVLAVFLSGWWYVAAMPPEQYEMIVYKSNRVAHFMQYFWIFGTATLIGGLLLALKTPKALSFTMALVVLLVGQGLFGSFEFIREAGRKPYLIWDTIYSSSILKAHVPVIDQNGAIASAKWAPPELADGITEANVKVAGEFLFQLECSACHSVHGPMNEITKRTVQYDVNGMDAFLTGMGKLNKYMPPFIGTPEERMALARYIAEDLNGHAPAAAPPAPEMAEPASAPFDPETSEYTLVGWCSRGMGFFSQNDKWTLLPPMNVIRAQLVRRDPSPERVMDDVTITYAIEPDQADQALTGTLELNADAGRFEARVAIPPYVKDGAYNPLPLVTLTARDGSGAVLATARLAAPTSDQMGCFNCHSGQWKQDGSGVTTATVENILATHDRMNSTRLAETKGEVRCITCHDDPIQSAEGNADKPNLSAAIHGVHAIYMAGRGAESSCLKCHPQSTLRGQHEAVGFTCTDCHGMIEDLAVSLLKAEQARGVPGAGRIMARITPRTLPNKEAINPRKPWINEPDCLTCHKDFAAPDVDSAFNTWTKDADSLFAARRDEMDAMHCGACHGSPHAIYPATPRDNVLPLQYMDEARPLGAGGNCTVCHKDPMEYPAHHPGMGLE
;
A
#
# COMPACT_ATOMS: atom_id res chain seq x y z
N MET A 1 -15.72 9.48 -19.78
CA MET A 1 -15.27 10.66 -18.99
C MET A 1 -15.82 11.88 -19.68
N GLU A 2 -17.10 12.15 -19.40
CA GLU A 2 -17.96 12.91 -20.31
C GLU A 2 -18.10 14.38 -19.94
N TYR A 3 -17.76 14.72 -18.69
CA TYR A 3 -18.08 15.99 -18.06
C TYR A 3 -16.83 16.82 -17.79
N PRO A 4 -16.94 18.16 -17.81
CA PRO A 4 -15.84 19.03 -17.44
C PRO A 4 -15.49 18.86 -15.96
N ILE A 5 -14.21 19.02 -15.64
CA ILE A 5 -13.72 18.95 -14.26
C ILE A 5 -13.93 20.30 -13.59
N TRP A 6 -14.61 20.32 -12.44
CA TRP A 6 -14.71 21.54 -11.63
C TRP A 6 -13.46 21.68 -10.74
N HIS A 7 -12.54 22.55 -11.16
CA HIS A 7 -11.24 22.70 -10.51
C HIS A 7 -11.32 23.43 -9.16
N LEU A 8 -11.05 22.70 -8.07
CA LEU A 8 -11.10 23.21 -6.69
C LEU A 8 -9.84 22.85 -5.89
N THR A 9 -8.66 23.08 -6.48
CA THR A 9 -7.32 22.71 -5.92
C THR A 9 -7.20 22.85 -4.41
N THR A 10 -7.47 24.03 -3.85
CA THR A 10 -7.32 24.28 -2.40
C THR A 10 -8.43 23.67 -1.56
N LEU A 11 -9.66 23.66 -2.07
CA LEU A 11 -10.85 23.16 -1.37
C LEU A 11 -11.41 21.98 -2.15
N GLY A 12 -10.64 20.88 -2.17
CA GLY A 12 -10.93 19.68 -2.98
C GLY A 12 -12.35 19.16 -2.81
N GLY A 13 -12.85 18.36 -3.76
CA GLY A 13 -14.29 18.11 -3.94
C GLY A 13 -15.04 17.67 -2.68
N GLY A 14 -14.48 16.78 -1.87
CA GLY A 14 -15.13 16.33 -0.64
C GLY A 14 -15.37 17.43 0.42
N PHE A 15 -14.68 18.58 0.36
CA PHE A 15 -14.83 19.65 1.37
C PHE A 15 -16.21 20.30 1.29
N TRP A 16 -16.63 20.73 0.10
CA TRP A 16 -17.91 21.40 -0.09
C TRP A 16 -19.09 20.48 0.17
N ILE A 17 -18.98 19.22 -0.26
CA ILE A 17 -19.98 18.20 0.05
C ILE A 17 -20.12 18.05 1.57
N ALA A 18 -19.01 17.94 2.30
CA ALA A 18 -19.05 17.79 3.75
C ALA A 18 -19.69 19.01 4.44
N VAL A 19 -19.31 20.23 4.08
CA VAL A 19 -19.85 21.45 4.69
C VAL A 19 -21.35 21.57 4.44
N ILE A 20 -21.79 21.44 3.19
CA ILE A 20 -23.19 21.66 2.84
C ILE A 20 -24.07 20.51 3.36
N ALA A 21 -23.63 19.26 3.20
CA ALA A 21 -24.40 18.09 3.65
C ALA A 21 -24.58 18.08 5.18
N THR A 22 -23.52 18.40 5.95
CA THR A 22 -23.65 18.39 7.41
C THR A 22 -24.62 19.47 7.91
N LEU A 23 -24.64 20.65 7.30
CA LEU A 23 -25.54 21.74 7.69
C LEU A 23 -26.98 21.54 7.20
N HIS A 24 -27.16 21.28 5.91
CA HIS A 24 -28.49 21.11 5.32
C HIS A 24 -29.22 19.93 5.95
N VAL A 25 -28.56 18.76 6.03
CA VAL A 25 -29.23 17.54 6.43
C VAL A 25 -29.58 17.56 7.92
N TYR A 26 -28.82 18.29 8.76
CA TYR A 26 -29.19 18.51 10.15
C TYR A 26 -30.51 19.30 10.28
N VAL A 27 -30.68 20.34 9.46
CA VAL A 27 -31.93 21.11 9.39
C VAL A 27 -33.07 20.31 8.74
N ALA A 28 -32.78 19.50 7.72
CA ALA A 28 -33.78 18.62 7.11
C ALA A 28 -34.33 17.59 8.13
N HIS A 29 -33.48 16.99 8.97
CA HIS A 29 -33.95 16.10 10.03
C HIS A 29 -34.77 16.85 11.09
N PHE A 30 -34.43 18.11 11.37
CA PHE A 30 -35.27 18.98 12.20
C PHE A 30 -36.62 19.27 11.56
N ALA A 31 -36.70 19.46 10.23
CA ALA A 31 -37.98 19.62 9.54
C ALA A 31 -38.91 18.42 9.79
N VAL A 32 -38.40 17.20 9.62
CA VAL A 32 -39.18 15.97 9.86
C VAL A 32 -39.59 15.82 11.33
N GLY A 33 -38.63 15.86 12.26
CA GLY A 33 -38.91 15.61 13.67
C GLY A 33 -39.65 16.77 14.35
N GLY A 34 -39.29 18.00 13.97
CA GLY A 34 -39.92 19.23 14.43
C GLY A 34 -41.37 19.36 13.97
N GLY A 35 -41.71 18.82 12.78
CA GLY A 35 -43.09 18.69 12.34
C GLY A 35 -43.96 17.87 13.29
N LEU A 36 -43.48 16.70 13.69
CA LEU A 36 -44.15 15.87 14.69
C LEU A 36 -44.20 16.57 16.06
N PHE A 37 -43.10 17.22 16.45
CA PHE A 37 -43.02 17.94 17.71
C PHE A 37 -44.03 19.10 17.78
N LEU A 38 -44.22 19.86 16.69
CA LEU A 38 -45.19 20.96 16.61
C LEU A 38 -46.62 20.49 16.86
N VAL A 39 -47.08 19.51 16.08
CA VAL A 39 -48.46 19.01 16.17
C VAL A 39 -48.73 18.35 17.53
N LEU A 40 -47.75 17.65 18.10
CA LEU A 40 -47.88 17.07 19.43
C LEU A 40 -47.88 18.14 20.54
N THR A 41 -47.10 19.21 20.38
CA THR A 41 -47.07 20.33 21.34
C THR A 41 -48.39 21.09 21.33
N GLU A 42 -48.95 21.36 20.15
CA GLU A 42 -50.28 21.97 20.02
C GLU A 42 -51.37 21.08 20.66
N ARG A 43 -51.36 19.77 20.36
CA ARG A 43 -52.28 18.82 20.98
C ARG A 43 -52.16 18.82 22.50
N ALA A 44 -50.94 18.84 23.02
CA ALA A 44 -50.68 18.90 24.45
C ALA A 44 -51.19 20.21 25.08
N ALA A 45 -51.02 21.34 24.39
CA ALA A 45 -51.53 22.63 24.84
C ALA A 45 -53.06 22.63 24.97
N TYR A 46 -53.79 22.13 23.97
CA TYR A 46 -55.25 22.03 24.07
C TYR A 46 -55.71 21.02 25.11
N LYS A 47 -55.02 19.88 25.26
CA LYS A 47 -55.38 18.86 26.26
C LYS A 47 -55.16 19.35 27.70
N SER A 48 -54.15 20.18 27.91
CA SER A 48 -53.80 20.73 29.24
C SER A 48 -54.40 22.10 29.51
N ASP A 49 -55.13 22.68 28.55
CA ASP A 49 -55.64 24.06 28.56
C ASP A 49 -54.57 25.11 28.92
N ASN A 50 -53.34 24.87 28.46
CA ASN A 50 -52.19 25.71 28.80
C ASN A 50 -51.93 26.76 27.70
N ILE A 51 -52.35 28.00 27.96
CA ILE A 51 -52.20 29.12 27.02
C ILE A 51 -50.73 29.45 26.71
N HIS A 52 -49.81 29.29 27.67
CA HIS A 52 -48.39 29.55 27.46
C HIS A 52 -47.74 28.50 26.55
N LEU A 53 -48.20 27.24 26.64
CA LEU A 53 -47.74 26.18 25.76
C LEU A 53 -48.27 26.37 24.33
N LEU A 54 -49.51 26.86 24.18
CA LEU A 54 -50.08 27.20 22.89
C LEU A 54 -49.35 28.39 22.23
N GLU A 55 -49.05 29.43 23.02
CA GLU A 55 -48.26 30.57 22.56
C GLU A 55 -46.83 30.15 22.18
N TYR A 56 -46.23 29.23 22.93
CA TYR A 56 -44.95 28.62 22.58
C TYR A 56 -45.03 27.88 21.25
N ALA A 57 -46.04 27.02 21.04
CA ALA A 57 -46.23 26.30 19.79
C ALA A 57 -46.28 27.28 18.59
N ARG A 58 -47.11 28.33 18.68
CA ARG A 58 -47.23 29.37 17.65
C ARG A 58 -45.91 30.09 17.38
N LYS A 59 -45.16 30.49 18.41
CA LYS A 59 -43.85 31.14 18.27
C LYS A 59 -42.79 30.18 17.69
N HIS A 60 -42.81 28.91 18.11
CA HIS A 60 -41.92 27.89 17.60
C HIS A 60 -42.20 27.60 16.13
N THR A 61 -43.47 27.61 15.68
CA THR A 61 -43.82 27.49 14.26
C THR A 61 -43.18 28.59 13.42
N ARG A 62 -43.10 29.84 13.91
CA ARG A 62 -42.40 30.91 13.19
C ARG A 62 -40.91 30.62 13.03
N PHE A 63 -40.25 30.21 14.12
CA PHE A 63 -38.84 29.83 14.10
C PHE A 63 -38.60 28.66 13.15
N PHE A 64 -39.44 27.65 13.26
CA PHE A 64 -39.44 26.46 12.44
C PHE A 64 -39.57 26.83 10.95
N LEU A 65 -40.58 27.61 10.57
CA LEU A 65 -40.77 28.09 9.20
C LEU A 65 -39.54 28.81 8.65
N LEU A 66 -38.96 29.76 9.40
CA LEU A 66 -37.78 30.49 8.92
C LEU A 66 -36.56 29.59 8.73
N LEU A 67 -36.35 28.62 9.61
CA LEU A 67 -35.19 27.75 9.53
C LEU A 67 -35.36 26.63 8.49
N THR A 68 -36.49 25.91 8.52
CA THR A 68 -36.69 24.73 7.66
C THR A 68 -37.11 25.10 6.25
N MET A 69 -37.98 26.09 6.07
CA MET A 69 -38.42 26.51 4.73
C MET A 69 -37.36 27.38 4.04
N ALA A 70 -36.89 28.46 4.67
CA ALA A 70 -35.96 29.38 4.03
C ALA A 70 -34.53 28.85 3.99
N PHE A 71 -33.90 28.56 5.14
CA PHE A 71 -32.54 28.00 5.13
C PHE A 71 -32.52 26.58 4.56
N GLY A 72 -33.45 25.70 4.97
CA GLY A 72 -33.54 24.34 4.44
C GLY A 72 -33.78 24.30 2.92
N GLY A 73 -34.69 25.12 2.40
CA GLY A 73 -34.94 25.20 0.95
C GLY A 73 -33.71 25.68 0.15
N VAL A 74 -33.06 26.77 0.58
CA VAL A 74 -31.85 27.29 -0.11
C VAL A 74 -30.69 26.30 -0.03
N SER A 75 -30.45 25.73 1.14
CA SER A 75 -29.36 24.75 1.32
C SER A 75 -29.62 23.44 0.59
N GLY A 76 -30.88 23.05 0.37
CA GLY A 76 -31.24 21.88 -0.45
C GLY A 76 -30.92 22.08 -1.93
N VAL A 77 -31.23 23.26 -2.48
CA VAL A 77 -30.82 23.64 -3.84
C VAL A 77 -29.28 23.68 -3.95
N ALA A 78 -28.60 24.18 -2.92
CA ALA A 78 -27.14 24.22 -2.88
C ALA A 78 -26.50 22.81 -2.92
N ILE A 79 -27.08 21.82 -2.23
CA ILE A 79 -26.63 20.42 -2.35
C ILE A 79 -26.75 19.93 -3.79
N TRP A 80 -27.91 20.12 -4.42
CA TRP A 80 -28.17 19.66 -5.78
C TRP A 80 -27.17 20.20 -6.79
N LEU A 81 -26.89 21.51 -6.72
CA LEU A 81 -25.87 22.14 -7.57
C LEU A 81 -24.48 21.56 -7.29
N THR A 82 -24.13 21.38 -6.01
CA THR A 82 -22.80 20.90 -5.59
C THR A 82 -22.55 19.46 -6.04
N VAL A 83 -23.50 18.54 -5.85
CA VAL A 83 -23.32 17.14 -6.24
C VAL A 83 -23.30 16.96 -7.76
N ALA A 84 -24.08 17.76 -8.49
CA ALA A 84 -24.08 17.74 -9.95
C ALA A 84 -22.73 18.18 -10.55
N LEU A 85 -22.06 19.14 -9.92
CA LEU A 85 -20.75 19.63 -10.38
C LEU A 85 -19.58 18.75 -9.94
N LEU A 86 -19.64 18.18 -8.72
CA LEU A 86 -18.53 17.41 -8.15
C LEU A 86 -18.57 15.91 -8.46
N ALA A 87 -19.76 15.38 -8.73
CA ALA A 87 -19.99 13.97 -8.99
C ALA A 87 -21.02 13.79 -10.12
N PRO A 88 -20.79 14.35 -11.32
CA PRO A 88 -21.80 14.36 -12.38
C PRO A 88 -22.21 12.96 -12.82
N GLU A 89 -21.27 12.02 -12.95
CA GLU A 89 -21.54 10.64 -13.36
C GLU A 89 -22.44 9.89 -12.36
N ALA A 90 -22.15 10.04 -11.06
CA ALA A 90 -23.00 9.46 -10.03
C ALA A 90 -24.38 10.13 -10.00
N THR A 91 -24.42 11.46 -10.15
CA THR A 91 -25.67 12.23 -10.14
C THR A 91 -26.57 11.84 -11.31
N ILE A 92 -26.04 11.74 -12.53
CA ILE A 92 -26.84 11.33 -13.69
C ILE A 92 -27.31 9.87 -13.58
N THR A 93 -26.48 8.99 -13.03
CA THR A 93 -26.87 7.59 -12.77
C THR A 93 -28.05 7.53 -11.80
N LEU A 94 -28.01 8.31 -10.71
CA LEU A 94 -29.12 8.39 -9.75
C LEU A 94 -30.38 8.99 -10.35
N ILE A 95 -30.25 9.99 -11.25
CA ILE A 95 -31.40 10.57 -11.95
C ILE A 95 -32.03 9.53 -12.88
N HIS A 96 -31.27 8.88 -13.75
CA HIS A 96 -31.82 7.87 -14.66
C HIS A 96 -32.46 6.70 -13.91
N GLN A 97 -31.88 6.30 -12.77
CA GLN A 97 -32.43 5.22 -11.98
C GLN A 97 -33.67 5.63 -11.18
N PHE A 98 -33.70 6.84 -10.60
CA PHE A 98 -34.68 7.23 -9.58
C PHE A 98 -35.44 8.52 -9.87
N VAL A 99 -35.53 8.98 -11.13
CA VAL A 99 -36.22 10.23 -11.51
C VAL A 99 -37.63 10.34 -10.91
N PHE A 100 -38.39 9.24 -10.89
CA PHE A 100 -39.73 9.21 -10.29
C PHE A 100 -39.72 9.20 -8.76
N GLY A 101 -38.68 8.63 -8.13
CA GLY A 101 -38.48 8.71 -6.69
C GLY A 101 -38.17 10.15 -6.25
N TRP A 102 -37.28 10.83 -6.98
CA TRP A 102 -37.00 12.26 -6.81
C TRP A 102 -38.24 13.13 -7.05
N ALA A 103 -38.98 12.89 -8.14
CA ALA A 103 -40.21 13.64 -8.42
C ALA A 103 -41.24 13.47 -7.30
N ALA A 104 -41.42 12.25 -6.76
CA ALA A 104 -42.29 11.99 -5.63
C ALA A 104 -41.84 12.73 -4.36
N GLU A 105 -40.52 12.80 -4.11
CA GLU A 105 -39.97 13.56 -2.98
C GLU A 105 -40.30 15.05 -3.13
N TRP A 106 -40.15 15.62 -4.32
CA TRP A 106 -40.46 17.03 -4.58
C TRP A 106 -41.96 17.36 -4.40
N VAL A 107 -42.85 16.42 -4.73
CA VAL A 107 -44.29 16.58 -4.44
C VAL A 107 -44.53 16.57 -2.93
N CYS A 108 -43.88 15.69 -2.19
CA CYS A 108 -43.96 15.67 -0.73
C CYS A 108 -43.40 16.98 -0.14
N PHE A 109 -42.26 17.46 -0.62
CA PHE A 109 -41.66 18.72 -0.19
C PHE A 109 -42.56 19.95 -0.48
N LEU A 110 -43.23 19.98 -1.64
CA LEU A 110 -44.23 21.01 -1.91
C LEU A 110 -45.41 20.92 -0.93
N GLY A 111 -45.91 19.71 -0.68
CA GLY A 111 -46.96 19.45 0.31
C GLY A 111 -46.56 19.91 1.71
N GLU A 112 -45.31 19.65 2.09
CA GLU A 112 -44.69 20.11 3.34
C GLU A 112 -44.70 21.64 3.43
N ILE A 113 -44.22 22.36 2.42
CA ILE A 113 -44.21 23.83 2.41
C ILE A 113 -45.63 24.40 2.52
N LEU A 114 -46.56 23.90 1.71
CA LEU A 114 -47.94 24.39 1.70
C LEU A 114 -48.61 24.15 3.06
N ALA A 115 -48.47 22.94 3.62
CA ALA A 115 -49.00 22.62 4.94
C ALA A 115 -48.38 23.54 6.01
N LEU A 116 -47.08 23.81 5.97
CA LEU A 116 -46.42 24.67 6.96
C LEU A 116 -46.87 26.12 6.89
N ILE A 117 -47.01 26.67 5.68
CA ILE A 117 -47.49 28.04 5.47
C ILE A 117 -48.93 28.17 5.99
N ILE A 118 -49.81 27.23 5.65
CA ILE A 118 -51.19 27.22 6.13
C ILE A 118 -51.21 27.09 7.66
N TYR A 119 -50.45 26.15 8.21
CA TYR A 119 -50.31 25.96 9.65
C TYR A 119 -49.83 27.23 10.37
N TYR A 120 -48.90 27.99 9.77
CA TYR A 120 -48.42 29.24 10.39
C TYR A 120 -49.41 30.42 10.26
N TYR A 121 -50.10 30.58 9.14
CA TYR A 121 -50.97 31.75 8.92
C TYR A 121 -52.43 31.54 9.36
N ALA A 122 -52.84 30.29 9.59
CA ALA A 122 -54.24 29.96 9.89
C ALA A 122 -54.57 29.78 11.38
N TRP A 123 -53.61 30.01 12.30
CA TRP A 123 -53.79 29.86 13.76
C TRP A 123 -55.05 30.55 14.33
N ASP A 124 -55.42 31.72 13.81
CA ASP A 124 -56.57 32.50 14.29
C ASP A 124 -57.76 32.46 13.29
N ARG A 125 -57.65 31.71 12.19
CA ARG A 125 -58.64 31.65 11.09
C ARG A 125 -59.28 30.27 10.90
N MET A 126 -58.61 29.22 11.34
CA MET A 126 -59.04 27.83 11.18
C MET A 126 -59.49 27.26 12.52
N ASP A 127 -60.46 26.35 12.50
CA ASP A 127 -60.86 25.63 13.70
C ASP A 127 -59.77 24.63 14.13
N ARG A 128 -59.77 24.28 15.41
CA ARG A 128 -58.70 23.48 16.03
C ARG A 128 -58.50 22.12 15.35
N ARG A 129 -59.59 21.51 14.87
CA ARG A 129 -59.52 20.19 14.23
C ARG A 129 -58.77 20.27 12.91
N ASP A 130 -59.16 21.20 12.05
CA ASP A 130 -58.55 21.33 10.72
C ASP A 130 -57.11 21.83 10.84
N HIS A 131 -56.82 22.74 11.78
CA HIS A 131 -55.45 23.19 12.05
C HIS A 131 -54.53 22.03 12.46
N MET A 132 -55.00 21.15 13.33
CA MET A 132 -54.29 19.93 13.72
C MET A 132 -54.12 18.95 12.55
N ILE A 133 -55.11 18.81 11.67
CA ILE A 133 -55.00 17.97 10.46
C ILE A 133 -53.88 18.51 9.56
N VAL A 134 -53.82 19.83 9.34
CA VAL A 134 -52.73 20.45 8.56
C VAL A 134 -51.37 20.17 9.19
N GLY A 135 -51.24 20.26 10.52
CA GLY A 135 -50.01 19.89 11.23
C GLY A 135 -49.60 18.42 11.04
N TRP A 136 -50.56 17.49 11.03
CA TRP A 136 -50.30 16.07 10.73
C TRP A 136 -49.94 15.83 9.27
N LEU A 137 -50.55 16.56 8.34
CA LEU A 137 -50.20 16.52 6.92
C LEU A 137 -48.76 16.99 6.70
N TYR A 138 -48.34 18.06 7.37
CA TYR A 138 -46.95 18.51 7.35
C TYR A 138 -46.00 17.37 7.77
N PHE A 139 -46.24 16.76 8.93
CA PHE A 139 -45.41 15.66 9.42
C PHE A 139 -45.38 14.48 8.44
N LEU A 140 -46.53 14.09 7.90
CA LEU A 140 -46.64 13.01 6.93
C LEU A 140 -45.79 13.30 5.69
N PHE A 141 -45.92 14.49 5.11
CA PHE A 141 -45.15 14.88 3.93
C PHE A 141 -43.65 14.95 4.23
N GLY A 142 -43.24 15.54 5.35
CA GLY A 142 -41.83 15.58 5.76
C GLY A 142 -41.25 14.18 5.97
N TRP A 143 -42.00 13.27 6.61
CA TRP A 143 -41.54 11.89 6.79
C TRP A 143 -41.51 11.09 5.46
N LEU A 144 -42.47 11.33 4.55
CA LEU A 144 -42.44 10.73 3.21
C LEU A 144 -41.26 11.24 2.37
N SER A 145 -40.90 12.53 2.49
CA SER A 145 -39.67 13.05 1.88
C SER A 145 -38.44 12.29 2.40
N LEU A 146 -38.33 12.10 3.73
CA LEU A 146 -37.27 11.27 4.33
C LEU A 146 -37.28 9.83 3.83
N PHE A 147 -38.46 9.21 3.71
CA PHE A 147 -38.62 7.84 3.19
C PHE A 147 -38.08 7.71 1.76
N LEU A 148 -38.41 8.68 0.90
CA LEU A 148 -38.04 8.67 -0.51
C LEU A 148 -36.53 8.91 -0.71
N ILE A 149 -35.98 9.95 -0.08
CA ILE A 149 -34.55 10.25 -0.19
C ILE A 149 -33.68 9.15 0.42
N ASN A 150 -34.14 8.50 1.50
CA ASN A 150 -33.44 7.41 2.15
C ASN A 150 -33.14 6.25 1.19
N GLY A 151 -34.08 5.90 0.31
CA GLY A 151 -33.86 4.85 -0.68
C GLY A 151 -32.73 5.19 -1.65
N ILE A 152 -32.71 6.42 -2.13
CA ILE A 152 -31.74 6.90 -3.13
C ILE A 152 -30.34 7.01 -2.52
N ILE A 153 -30.21 7.54 -1.30
CA ILE A 153 -28.90 7.69 -0.65
C ILE A 153 -28.37 6.36 -0.08
N GLY A 154 -29.27 5.48 0.40
CA GLY A 154 -28.92 4.15 0.87
C GLY A 154 -28.37 3.27 -0.25
N PHE A 155 -28.94 3.42 -1.45
CA PHE A 155 -28.49 2.75 -2.67
C PHE A 155 -27.00 3.00 -2.99
N MET A 156 -26.50 4.21 -2.77
CA MET A 156 -25.11 4.55 -3.04
C MET A 156 -24.11 3.70 -2.21
N LEU A 157 -24.49 3.32 -0.99
CA LEU A 157 -23.67 2.50 -0.09
C LEU A 157 -23.94 1.00 -0.30
N THR A 158 -25.21 0.61 -0.43
CA THR A 158 -25.63 -0.78 -0.55
C THR A 158 -26.55 -0.95 -1.76
N PRO A 159 -26.06 -1.01 -3.01
CA PRO A 159 -26.93 -1.16 -4.17
C PRO A 159 -27.64 -2.53 -4.20
N GLY A 160 -27.10 -3.54 -3.51
CA GLY A 160 -27.75 -4.85 -3.38
C GLY A 160 -27.94 -5.54 -4.73
N GLN A 161 -29.10 -6.17 -4.93
CA GLN A 161 -29.45 -6.91 -6.15
C GLN A 161 -29.52 -6.04 -7.40
N TRP A 162 -29.59 -4.71 -7.27
CA TRP A 162 -29.56 -3.81 -8.41
C TRP A 162 -28.32 -4.00 -9.30
N LEU A 163 -27.19 -4.40 -8.74
CA LEU A 163 -25.96 -4.66 -9.50
C LEU A 163 -26.20 -5.68 -10.63
N GLU A 164 -27.13 -6.61 -10.44
CA GLU A 164 -27.53 -7.63 -11.40
C GLU A 164 -28.80 -7.23 -12.17
N THR A 165 -29.85 -6.81 -11.46
CA THR A 165 -31.19 -6.64 -12.06
C THR A 165 -31.39 -5.30 -12.75
N ARG A 166 -30.65 -4.26 -12.35
CA ARG A 166 -30.86 -2.85 -12.74
C ARG A 166 -32.27 -2.32 -12.47
N SER A 167 -33.06 -3.03 -11.65
CA SER A 167 -34.46 -2.71 -11.34
C SER A 167 -34.59 -1.53 -10.38
N PHE A 168 -35.57 -0.65 -10.61
CA PHE A 168 -35.90 0.45 -9.71
C PHE A 168 -36.08 -0.03 -8.26
N TRP A 169 -36.89 -1.07 -8.06
CA TRP A 169 -37.30 -1.51 -6.72
C TRP A 169 -36.17 -2.16 -5.94
N ASP A 170 -35.30 -2.91 -6.60
CA ASP A 170 -34.17 -3.58 -5.96
C ASP A 170 -33.11 -2.57 -5.49
N GLY A 171 -32.94 -1.48 -6.25
CA GLY A 171 -32.07 -0.38 -5.84
C GLY A 171 -32.70 0.49 -4.74
N PHE A 172 -33.98 0.80 -4.87
CA PHE A 172 -34.70 1.67 -3.92
C PHE A 172 -34.85 1.00 -2.55
N PHE A 173 -35.34 -0.25 -2.50
CA PHE A 173 -35.44 -1.06 -1.29
C PHE A 173 -34.17 -1.90 -1.09
N ASN A 174 -33.04 -1.21 -1.11
CA ASN A 174 -31.74 -1.82 -0.86
C ASN A 174 -31.62 -2.48 0.53
N PRO A 175 -30.62 -3.35 0.76
CA PRO A 175 -30.46 -4.09 2.01
C PRO A 175 -30.47 -3.21 3.27
N SER A 176 -30.00 -1.97 3.15
CA SER A 176 -29.85 -1.05 4.27
C SER A 176 -30.98 -0.02 4.39
N PHE A 177 -32.01 -0.11 3.52
CA PHE A 177 -33.14 0.81 3.46
C PHE A 177 -33.87 0.95 4.80
N TRP A 178 -34.42 -0.16 5.32
CA TRP A 178 -35.24 -0.15 6.54
C TRP A 178 -34.44 0.24 7.78
N PRO A 179 -33.25 -0.34 8.03
CA PRO A 179 -32.42 0.08 9.16
C PRO A 179 -32.03 1.56 9.08
N SER A 180 -31.63 2.06 7.91
CA SER A 180 -31.30 3.48 7.70
C SER A 180 -32.51 4.39 7.93
N LEU A 181 -33.69 4.00 7.45
CA LEU A 181 -34.92 4.78 7.64
C LEU A 181 -35.29 4.93 9.12
N VAL A 182 -35.22 3.82 9.87
CA VAL A 182 -35.50 3.82 11.31
C VAL A 182 -34.46 4.63 12.07
N PHE A 183 -33.19 4.46 11.73
CA PHE A 183 -32.09 5.25 12.29
C PHE A 183 -32.30 6.76 12.07
N ARG A 184 -32.55 7.17 10.83
CA ARG A 184 -32.78 8.58 10.47
C ARG A 184 -34.06 9.15 11.11
N SER A 185 -35.11 8.35 11.24
CA SER A 185 -36.34 8.77 11.92
C SER A 185 -36.10 9.07 13.40
N PHE A 186 -35.33 8.24 14.11
CA PHE A 186 -34.95 8.53 15.50
C PHE A 186 -33.99 9.72 15.60
N PHE A 187 -33.11 9.89 14.62
CA PHE A 187 -32.25 11.07 14.54
C PHE A 187 -33.08 12.36 14.36
N SER A 188 -34.13 12.34 13.54
CA SER A 188 -35.09 13.45 13.44
C SER A 188 -35.72 13.79 14.79
N ALA A 189 -36.07 12.79 15.60
CA ALA A 189 -36.57 13.01 16.96
C ALA A 189 -35.52 13.69 17.87
N VAL A 190 -34.24 13.31 17.74
CA VAL A 190 -33.13 14.00 18.44
C VAL A 190 -33.08 15.47 18.04
N CYS A 191 -33.09 15.78 16.74
CA CYS A 191 -33.07 17.15 16.23
C CYS A 191 -34.27 17.97 16.74
N ALA A 192 -35.46 17.37 16.80
CA ALA A 192 -36.64 18.03 17.36
C ALA A 192 -36.43 18.50 18.80
N GLY A 193 -35.86 17.64 19.66
CA GLY A 193 -35.50 18.00 21.03
C GLY A 193 -34.42 19.08 21.10
N LEU A 194 -33.37 18.96 20.28
CA LEU A 194 -32.22 19.88 20.28
C LEU A 194 -32.60 21.30 19.89
N PHE A 195 -33.30 21.48 18.78
CA PHE A 195 -33.81 22.79 18.37
C PHE A 195 -34.93 23.28 19.29
N GLY A 196 -35.74 22.35 19.82
CA GLY A 196 -36.76 22.64 20.82
C GLY A 196 -36.18 23.28 22.10
N PHE A 197 -35.00 22.85 22.57
CA PHE A 197 -34.35 23.46 23.74
C PHE A 197 -34.09 24.96 23.55
N VAL A 198 -33.60 25.37 22.38
CA VAL A 198 -33.23 26.77 22.09
C VAL A 198 -34.44 27.70 22.21
N THR A 199 -35.63 27.23 21.81
CA THR A 199 -36.86 28.00 21.91
C THR A 199 -37.57 27.81 23.26
N ALA A 200 -37.57 26.60 23.82
CA ALA A 200 -38.26 26.27 25.06
C ALA A 200 -37.67 27.01 26.27
N THR A 201 -36.34 27.17 26.32
CA THR A 201 -35.64 27.92 27.38
C THR A 201 -36.03 29.40 27.45
N ARG A 202 -36.64 29.95 26.39
CA ARG A 202 -37.10 31.34 26.32
C ARG A 202 -38.52 31.55 26.82
N ILE A 203 -39.29 30.49 27.09
CA ILE A 203 -40.67 30.59 27.61
C ILE A 203 -40.69 31.42 28.91
N PRO A 204 -41.51 32.49 28.99
CA PRO A 204 -41.60 33.33 30.19
C PRO A 204 -42.10 32.57 31.42
N ASP A 205 -43.20 31.84 31.27
CA ASP A 205 -43.83 31.05 32.33
C ASP A 205 -42.90 29.91 32.79
N GLU A 206 -42.53 29.90 34.07
CA GLU A 206 -41.55 28.96 34.62
C GLU A 206 -42.04 27.50 34.64
N PRO A 207 -43.26 27.19 35.12
CA PRO A 207 -43.80 25.83 35.07
C PRO A 207 -43.86 25.27 33.65
N THR A 208 -44.40 26.04 32.70
CA THR A 208 -44.47 25.63 31.30
C THR A 208 -43.08 25.47 30.70
N ARG A 209 -42.16 26.41 30.96
CA ARG A 209 -40.76 26.31 30.51
C ARG A 209 -40.11 25.02 30.99
N LEU A 210 -40.17 24.71 32.28
CA LEU A 210 -39.56 23.51 32.85
C LEU A 210 -40.19 22.24 32.29
N HIS A 211 -41.50 22.23 32.10
CA HIS A 211 -42.19 21.10 31.47
C HIS A 211 -41.73 20.90 30.02
N THR A 212 -41.76 21.95 29.20
CA THR A 212 -41.36 21.88 27.78
C THR A 212 -39.89 21.51 27.62
N VAL A 213 -38.99 22.06 28.44
CA VAL A 213 -37.56 21.69 28.43
C VAL A 213 -37.37 20.21 28.80
N ARG A 214 -38.13 19.68 29.77
CA ARG A 214 -38.09 18.24 30.10
C ARG A 214 -38.64 17.37 28.97
N VAL A 215 -39.65 17.84 28.25
CA VAL A 215 -40.13 17.15 27.03
C VAL A 215 -39.03 17.15 25.98
N CYS A 216 -38.41 18.29 25.67
CA CYS A 216 -37.27 18.35 24.74
C CYS A 216 -36.13 17.41 25.18
N SER A 217 -35.85 17.33 26.48
CA SER A 217 -34.89 16.38 27.04
C SER A 217 -35.28 14.93 26.79
N ALA A 218 -36.54 14.56 26.99
CA ALA A 218 -37.01 13.21 26.68
C ALA A 218 -36.85 12.89 25.18
N TRP A 219 -37.18 13.81 24.28
CA TRP A 219 -36.99 13.65 22.83
C TRP A 219 -35.51 13.44 22.47
N THR A 220 -34.60 14.24 23.05
CA THR A 220 -33.17 14.10 22.82
C THR A 220 -32.60 12.81 23.42
N VAL A 221 -32.90 12.51 24.68
CA VAL A 221 -32.33 11.36 25.39
C VAL A 221 -32.83 10.04 24.82
N LEU A 222 -34.16 9.88 24.70
CA LEU A 222 -34.74 8.67 24.13
C LEU A 222 -34.39 8.54 22.65
N GLY A 223 -34.34 9.66 21.92
CA GLY A 223 -33.90 9.70 20.53
C GLY A 223 -32.46 9.20 20.37
N VAL A 224 -31.50 9.68 21.17
CA VAL A 224 -30.10 9.25 21.04
C VAL A 224 -29.93 7.78 21.42
N LEU A 225 -30.62 7.30 22.46
CA LEU A 225 -30.62 5.87 22.81
C LEU A 225 -31.19 5.02 21.67
N ALA A 226 -32.27 5.47 21.03
CA ALA A 226 -32.84 4.79 19.88
C ALA A 226 -31.93 4.86 18.63
N VAL A 227 -31.21 5.97 18.43
CA VAL A 227 -30.17 6.11 17.39
C VAL A 227 -29.04 5.11 17.61
N PHE A 228 -28.58 4.88 18.85
CA PHE A 228 -27.57 3.87 19.13
C PHE A 228 -28.06 2.45 18.83
N LEU A 229 -29.28 2.10 19.25
CA LEU A 229 -29.86 0.78 19.01
C LEU A 229 -30.10 0.52 17.51
N SER A 230 -30.70 1.48 16.82
CA SER A 230 -30.94 1.39 15.38
C SER A 230 -29.66 1.50 14.56
N GLY A 231 -28.63 2.18 15.05
CA GLY A 231 -27.32 2.26 14.41
C GLY A 231 -26.60 0.92 14.44
N TRP A 232 -26.72 0.18 15.54
CA TRP A 232 -26.26 -1.21 15.61
C TRP A 232 -26.97 -2.10 14.59
N TRP A 233 -28.32 -2.00 14.50
CA TRP A 233 -29.08 -2.73 13.47
C TRP A 233 -28.66 -2.33 12.05
N TYR A 234 -28.39 -1.03 11.82
CA TYR A 234 -27.95 -0.53 10.52
C TYR A 234 -26.63 -1.13 10.08
N VAL A 235 -25.63 -1.17 10.96
CA VAL A 235 -24.34 -1.81 10.66
C VAL A 235 -24.50 -3.32 10.50
N ALA A 236 -25.29 -3.98 11.35
CA ALA A 236 -25.51 -5.42 11.30
C ALA A 236 -26.25 -5.89 10.03
N ALA A 237 -27.07 -5.03 9.43
CA ALA A 237 -27.80 -5.32 8.19
C ALA A 237 -26.99 -5.07 6.91
N MET A 238 -25.77 -4.56 7.01
CA MET A 238 -24.93 -4.30 5.83
C MET A 238 -24.45 -5.61 5.19
N PRO A 239 -24.32 -5.65 3.86
CA PRO A 239 -23.70 -6.78 3.20
C PRO A 239 -22.22 -6.94 3.64
N PRO A 240 -21.64 -8.15 3.54
CA PRO A 240 -20.35 -8.48 4.13
C PRO A 240 -19.19 -7.55 3.71
N GLU A 241 -19.15 -7.15 2.45
CA GLU A 241 -18.06 -6.32 1.94
C GLU A 241 -18.07 -4.90 2.52
N GLN A 242 -19.25 -4.27 2.59
CA GLN A 242 -19.45 -2.95 3.19
C GLN A 242 -19.22 -3.00 4.70
N TYR A 243 -19.71 -4.05 5.37
CA TYR A 243 -19.46 -4.28 6.78
C TYR A 243 -17.96 -4.37 7.06
N GLU A 244 -17.22 -5.16 6.29
CA GLU A 244 -15.78 -5.31 6.46
C GLU A 244 -15.04 -3.99 6.21
N MET A 245 -15.50 -3.18 5.24
CA MET A 245 -14.95 -1.86 4.98
C MET A 245 -15.09 -0.95 6.22
N ILE A 246 -16.33 -0.83 6.73
CA ILE A 246 -16.71 0.07 7.82
C ILE A 246 -16.08 -0.35 9.14
N VAL A 247 -16.05 -1.65 9.44
CA VAL A 247 -15.63 -2.16 10.74
C VAL A 247 -14.12 -2.40 10.81
N TYR A 248 -13.49 -2.89 9.73
CA TYR A 248 -12.12 -3.41 9.80
C TYR A 248 -11.11 -2.68 8.90
N LYS A 249 -11.53 -2.08 7.78
CA LYS A 249 -10.58 -1.59 6.76
C LYS A 249 -10.37 -0.08 6.74
N SER A 250 -11.30 0.72 7.28
CA SER A 250 -11.19 2.18 7.25
C SER A 250 -10.82 2.79 8.60
N ASN A 251 -9.56 3.21 8.72
CA ASN A 251 -9.11 4.04 9.83
C ASN A 251 -9.91 5.36 9.93
N ARG A 252 -10.40 5.88 8.80
CA ARG A 252 -11.22 7.10 8.79
C ARG A 252 -12.57 6.85 9.43
N VAL A 253 -13.22 5.72 9.13
CA VAL A 253 -14.47 5.33 9.79
C VAL A 253 -14.23 5.13 11.29
N ALA A 254 -13.17 4.42 11.68
CA ALA A 254 -12.83 4.23 13.10
C ALA A 254 -12.68 5.57 13.84
N HIS A 255 -11.99 6.55 13.24
CA HIS A 255 -11.81 7.88 13.83
C HIS A 255 -13.14 8.63 14.01
N PHE A 256 -14.01 8.66 12.99
CA PHE A 256 -15.31 9.31 13.11
C PHE A 256 -16.29 8.54 13.99
N MET A 257 -16.16 7.22 14.11
CA MET A 257 -16.92 6.40 15.05
C MET A 257 -16.60 6.80 16.50
N GLN A 258 -15.32 7.10 16.81
CA GLN A 258 -14.96 7.64 18.13
C GLN A 258 -15.67 8.97 18.40
N TYR A 259 -15.67 9.90 17.43
CA TYR A 259 -16.41 11.16 17.58
C TYR A 259 -17.91 10.98 17.69
N PHE A 260 -18.49 10.01 16.99
CA PHE A 260 -19.90 9.66 17.12
C PHE A 260 -20.26 9.29 18.56
N TRP A 261 -19.44 8.46 19.22
CA TRP A 261 -19.65 8.11 20.62
C TRP A 261 -19.43 9.29 21.56
N ILE A 262 -18.40 10.11 21.34
CA ILE A 262 -18.10 11.29 22.16
C ILE A 262 -19.25 12.31 22.08
N PHE A 263 -19.62 12.73 20.87
CA PHE A 263 -20.70 13.69 20.67
C PHE A 263 -22.06 13.11 21.06
N GLY A 264 -22.29 11.82 20.86
CA GLY A 264 -23.53 11.15 21.27
C GLY A 264 -23.70 11.14 22.77
N THR A 265 -22.65 10.76 23.50
CA THR A 265 -22.64 10.79 24.98
C THR A 265 -22.74 12.21 25.51
N ALA A 266 -22.03 13.17 24.92
CA ALA A 266 -22.13 14.58 25.29
C ALA A 266 -23.54 15.15 25.04
N THR A 267 -24.20 14.74 23.95
CA THR A 267 -25.59 15.11 23.65
C THR A 267 -26.55 14.54 24.70
N LEU A 268 -26.37 13.28 25.10
CA LEU A 268 -27.14 12.64 26.17
C LEU A 268 -27.00 13.38 27.51
N ILE A 269 -25.76 13.63 27.94
CA ILE A 269 -25.47 14.34 29.19
C ILE A 269 -26.05 15.76 29.13
N GLY A 270 -25.81 16.49 28.03
CA GLY A 270 -26.33 17.83 27.83
C GLY A 270 -27.86 17.88 27.89
N GLY A 271 -28.53 16.91 27.25
CA GLY A 271 -29.98 16.76 27.31
C GLY A 271 -30.50 16.54 28.73
N LEU A 272 -29.84 15.68 29.52
CA LEU A 272 -30.18 15.44 30.94
C LEU A 272 -29.93 16.67 31.83
N LEU A 273 -28.79 17.34 31.65
CA LEU A 273 -28.45 18.56 32.40
C LEU A 273 -29.45 19.69 32.13
N LEU A 274 -29.93 19.82 30.88
CA LEU A 274 -30.97 20.79 30.53
C LEU A 274 -32.31 20.53 31.20
N ALA A 275 -32.61 19.27 31.56
CA ALA A 275 -33.83 18.95 32.32
C ALA A 275 -33.78 19.39 33.80
N LEU A 276 -32.59 19.71 34.32
CA LEU A 276 -32.40 20.21 35.68
C LEU A 276 -32.83 21.68 35.78
N LYS A 277 -33.31 22.07 36.96
CA LYS A 277 -33.70 23.46 37.21
C LYS A 277 -32.45 24.34 37.31
N THR A 278 -32.19 25.12 36.26
CA THR A 278 -31.02 26.01 36.15
C THR A 278 -31.44 27.46 35.82
N PRO A 279 -30.58 28.46 36.11
CA PRO A 279 -30.86 29.86 35.74
C PRO A 279 -31.11 30.02 34.24
N LYS A 280 -32.03 30.92 33.85
CA LYS A 280 -32.51 31.08 32.47
C LYS A 280 -31.38 31.36 31.46
N ALA A 281 -30.44 32.23 31.81
CA ALA A 281 -29.29 32.57 30.94
C ALA A 281 -28.36 31.37 30.72
N LEU A 282 -28.08 30.61 31.79
CA LEU A 282 -27.26 29.40 31.71
C LEU A 282 -27.94 28.31 30.88
N SER A 283 -29.26 28.12 31.05
CA SER A 283 -30.05 27.14 30.32
C SER A 283 -30.08 27.43 28.81
N PHE A 284 -30.21 28.69 28.40
CA PHE A 284 -30.16 29.08 26.99
C PHE A 284 -28.77 28.87 26.36
N THR A 285 -27.71 29.30 27.03
CA THR A 285 -26.33 29.09 26.54
C THR A 285 -26.01 27.60 26.44
N MET A 286 -26.40 26.81 27.44
CA MET A 286 -26.25 25.36 27.43
C MET A 286 -27.04 24.72 26.29
N ALA A 287 -28.27 25.18 26.00
CA ALA A 287 -29.05 24.70 24.86
C ALA A 287 -28.34 24.94 23.52
N LEU A 288 -27.69 26.10 23.32
CA LEU A 288 -26.89 26.36 22.12
C LEU A 288 -25.67 25.46 22.02
N VAL A 289 -24.96 25.23 23.14
CA VAL A 289 -23.82 24.31 23.17
C VAL A 289 -24.27 22.89 22.82
N VAL A 290 -25.35 22.41 23.42
CA VAL A 290 -25.89 21.06 23.17
C VAL A 290 -26.39 20.90 21.74
N LEU A 291 -26.96 21.96 21.14
CA LEU A 291 -27.29 21.99 19.71
C LEU A 291 -26.04 21.78 18.83
N LEU A 292 -24.95 22.51 19.10
CA LEU A 292 -23.70 22.39 18.36
C LEU A 292 -23.02 21.01 18.56
N VAL A 293 -23.10 20.46 19.78
CA VAL A 293 -22.64 19.10 20.07
C VAL A 293 -23.46 18.07 19.28
N GLY A 294 -24.77 18.26 19.17
CA GLY A 294 -25.65 17.42 18.35
C GLY A 294 -25.38 17.55 16.84
N GLN A 295 -24.97 18.72 16.36
CA GLN A 295 -24.45 18.89 15.00
C GLN A 295 -23.15 18.10 14.80
N GLY A 296 -22.28 18.01 15.82
CA GLY A 296 -21.09 17.14 15.82
C GLY A 296 -21.45 15.66 15.73
N LEU A 297 -22.47 15.21 16.48
CA LEU A 297 -23.00 13.85 16.38
C LEU A 297 -23.49 13.56 14.95
N PHE A 298 -24.29 14.46 14.38
CA PHE A 298 -24.77 14.32 13.00
C PHE A 298 -23.64 14.33 11.98
N GLY A 299 -22.69 15.27 12.11
CA GLY A 299 -21.54 15.39 11.23
C GLY A 299 -20.69 14.12 11.22
N SER A 300 -20.43 13.55 12.40
CA SER A 300 -19.67 12.29 12.50
C SER A 300 -20.34 11.14 11.76
N PHE A 301 -21.66 11.04 11.79
CA PHE A 301 -22.43 10.05 11.02
C PHE A 301 -22.29 10.25 9.50
N GLU A 302 -22.42 11.50 9.00
CA GLU A 302 -22.27 11.75 7.56
C GLU A 302 -20.85 11.44 7.05
N PHE A 303 -19.82 11.70 7.86
CA PHE A 303 -18.45 11.28 7.54
C PHE A 303 -18.27 9.75 7.57
N ILE A 304 -18.89 9.04 8.51
CA ILE A 304 -18.89 7.57 8.54
C ILE A 304 -19.53 7.02 7.27
N ARG A 305 -20.69 7.55 6.88
CA ARG A 305 -21.41 7.14 5.66
C ARG A 305 -20.58 7.40 4.39
N GLU A 306 -19.99 8.59 4.28
CA GLU A 306 -19.15 8.96 3.14
C GLU A 306 -17.88 8.10 3.06
N ALA A 307 -17.21 7.86 4.18
CA ALA A 307 -16.03 7.01 4.24
C ALA A 307 -16.37 5.52 4.02
N GLY A 308 -17.55 5.09 4.48
CA GLY A 308 -18.03 3.70 4.40
C GLY A 308 -18.22 3.17 2.98
N ARG A 309 -18.52 4.06 2.02
CA ARG A 309 -18.66 3.69 0.60
C ARG A 309 -17.39 3.80 -0.24
N LYS A 310 -16.30 4.35 0.32
CA LYS A 310 -15.03 4.47 -0.42
C LYS A 310 -14.49 3.07 -0.79
N PRO A 311 -13.95 2.90 -2.00
CA PRO A 311 -13.46 3.91 -2.95
C PRO A 311 -14.53 4.47 -3.90
N TYR A 312 -15.80 4.11 -3.72
CA TYR A 312 -16.88 4.40 -4.66
C TYR A 312 -17.71 5.64 -4.29
N LEU A 313 -18.37 6.21 -5.31
CA LEU A 313 -19.56 7.06 -5.15
C LEU A 313 -20.82 6.21 -5.11
N ILE A 314 -20.90 5.20 -5.98
CA ILE A 314 -21.92 4.15 -5.98
C ILE A 314 -21.17 2.82 -5.92
N TRP A 315 -21.39 2.07 -4.84
CA TRP A 315 -20.64 0.84 -4.54
C TRP A 315 -20.53 -0.08 -5.75
N ASP A 316 -19.31 -0.55 -6.00
CA ASP A 316 -18.92 -1.43 -7.10
C ASP A 316 -19.27 -0.97 -8.53
N THR A 317 -19.69 0.28 -8.71
CA THR A 317 -20.16 0.79 -10.01
C THR A 317 -19.36 2.01 -10.47
N ILE A 318 -19.19 3.02 -9.61
CA ILE A 318 -18.57 4.30 -9.96
C ILE A 318 -17.57 4.68 -8.89
N TYR A 319 -16.31 4.91 -9.28
CA TYR A 319 -15.26 5.34 -8.37
C TYR A 319 -15.42 6.80 -7.92
N SER A 320 -14.68 7.18 -6.88
CA SER A 320 -14.64 8.57 -6.38
C SER A 320 -14.11 9.58 -7.41
N SER A 321 -13.38 9.13 -8.43
CA SER A 321 -12.99 9.91 -9.61
C SER A 321 -14.14 10.13 -10.61
N SER A 322 -15.34 9.65 -10.32
CA SER A 322 -16.47 9.58 -11.26
C SER A 322 -16.25 8.65 -12.46
N ILE A 323 -15.18 7.84 -12.47
CA ILE A 323 -14.94 6.84 -13.53
C ILE A 323 -15.79 5.59 -13.26
N LEU A 324 -16.52 5.13 -14.28
CA LEU A 324 -17.27 3.87 -14.22
C LEU A 324 -16.31 2.69 -14.17
N LYS A 325 -16.52 1.78 -13.22
CA LYS A 325 -15.70 0.57 -13.04
C LYS A 325 -15.65 -0.28 -14.32
N ALA A 326 -16.76 -0.35 -15.05
CA ALA A 326 -16.87 -1.13 -16.29
C ALA A 326 -16.01 -0.58 -17.45
N HIS A 327 -15.64 0.70 -17.42
CA HIS A 327 -14.83 1.31 -18.48
C HIS A 327 -13.32 1.24 -18.22
N VAL A 328 -12.91 0.86 -17.00
CA VAL A 328 -11.48 0.79 -16.62
C VAL A 328 -10.64 -0.01 -17.61
N PRO A 329 -11.02 -1.24 -18.04
CA PRO A 329 -10.18 -2.01 -18.96
C PRO A 329 -9.93 -1.31 -20.31
N VAL A 330 -10.91 -0.57 -20.81
CA VAL A 330 -10.80 0.18 -22.06
C VAL A 330 -9.93 1.42 -21.87
N ILE A 331 -10.08 2.11 -20.73
CA ILE A 331 -9.28 3.31 -20.42
C ILE A 331 -7.82 2.93 -20.16
N ASP A 332 -7.55 1.83 -19.44
CA ASP A 332 -6.18 1.34 -19.21
C ASP A 332 -5.47 0.99 -20.52
N GLN A 333 -6.23 0.54 -21.53
CA GLN A 333 -5.70 0.22 -22.85
C GLN A 333 -5.46 1.46 -23.72
N ASN A 334 -6.38 2.42 -23.70
CA ASN A 334 -6.36 3.57 -24.63
C ASN A 334 -5.74 4.84 -24.02
N GLY A 335 -5.61 4.91 -22.70
CA GLY A 335 -5.23 6.08 -21.93
C GLY A 335 -6.40 6.89 -21.40
N ALA A 336 -6.25 7.40 -20.18
CA ALA A 336 -7.20 8.27 -19.50
C ALA A 336 -7.36 9.62 -20.18
N ILE A 337 -6.26 10.21 -20.65
CA ILE A 337 -6.24 11.48 -21.37
C ILE A 337 -6.98 11.34 -22.70
N ALA A 338 -6.65 10.32 -23.49
CA ALA A 338 -7.31 10.06 -24.78
C ALA A 338 -8.81 9.76 -24.63
N SER A 339 -9.19 9.17 -23.48
CA SER A 339 -10.59 8.84 -23.16
C SER A 339 -11.36 10.01 -22.54
N ALA A 340 -10.72 11.14 -22.24
CA ALA A 340 -11.34 12.30 -21.60
C ALA A 340 -11.75 13.35 -22.64
N LYS A 341 -13.06 13.65 -22.72
CA LYS A 341 -13.60 14.65 -23.68
C LYS A 341 -13.07 16.07 -23.49
N TRP A 342 -12.62 16.38 -22.28
CA TRP A 342 -12.17 17.71 -21.86
C TRP A 342 -10.66 17.73 -21.58
N ALA A 343 -9.90 16.82 -22.18
CA ALA A 343 -8.45 16.86 -22.11
C ALA A 343 -7.90 18.17 -22.73
N PRO A 344 -6.84 18.75 -22.14
CA PRO A 344 -6.15 19.89 -22.71
C PRO A 344 -5.73 19.64 -24.17
N PRO A 345 -5.94 20.59 -25.10
CA PRO A 345 -5.58 20.43 -26.51
C PRO A 345 -4.11 20.09 -26.74
N GLU A 346 -3.22 20.53 -25.85
CA GLU A 346 -1.77 20.27 -25.92
C GLU A 346 -1.40 18.79 -25.71
N LEU A 347 -2.35 17.97 -25.25
CA LEU A 347 -2.17 16.54 -25.01
C LEU A 347 -2.80 15.67 -26.11
N ALA A 348 -3.41 16.28 -27.15
CA ALA A 348 -4.10 15.56 -28.21
C ALA A 348 -3.18 14.59 -28.98
N ASP A 349 -1.90 14.97 -29.13
CA ASP A 349 -0.87 14.18 -29.83
C ASP A 349 -0.04 13.29 -28.87
N GLY A 350 -0.45 13.16 -27.61
CA GLY A 350 0.21 12.35 -26.59
C GLY A 350 1.13 13.13 -25.64
N ILE A 351 1.82 12.40 -24.77
CA ILE A 351 2.71 12.95 -23.73
C ILE A 351 4.13 13.11 -24.30
N THR A 352 4.71 14.29 -24.09
CA THR A 352 6.07 14.68 -24.43
C THR A 352 6.74 15.35 -23.22
N GLU A 353 8.07 15.46 -23.20
CA GLU A 353 8.76 16.17 -22.12
C GLU A 353 8.32 17.64 -21.97
N ALA A 354 7.87 18.28 -23.05
CA ALA A 354 7.38 19.66 -23.01
C ALA A 354 6.00 19.80 -22.35
N ASN A 355 5.15 18.77 -22.42
CA ASN A 355 3.77 18.82 -21.90
C ASN A 355 3.51 17.86 -20.71
N VAL A 356 4.52 17.11 -20.24
CA VAL A 356 4.38 16.12 -19.16
C VAL A 356 3.80 16.70 -17.88
N LYS A 357 4.13 17.95 -17.56
CA LYS A 357 3.56 18.68 -16.43
C LYS A 357 2.05 18.90 -16.58
N VAL A 358 1.62 19.30 -17.78
CA VAL A 358 0.19 19.49 -18.10
C VAL A 358 -0.55 18.17 -18.03
N ALA A 359 0.06 17.09 -18.53
CA ALA A 359 -0.50 15.74 -18.44
C ALA A 359 -0.68 15.30 -16.98
N GLY A 360 0.37 15.43 -16.16
CA GLY A 360 0.33 15.04 -14.75
C GLY A 360 -0.66 15.87 -13.92
N GLU A 361 -0.72 17.19 -14.15
CA GLU A 361 -1.71 18.05 -13.50
C GLU A 361 -3.14 17.66 -13.89
N PHE A 362 -3.40 17.43 -15.19
CA PHE A 362 -4.72 17.03 -15.67
C PHE A 362 -5.16 15.67 -15.10
N LEU A 363 -4.26 14.69 -15.07
CA LEU A 363 -4.53 13.38 -14.46
C LEU A 363 -4.82 13.49 -12.95
N PHE A 364 -4.10 14.37 -12.24
CA PHE A 364 -4.40 14.66 -10.83
C PHE A 364 -5.81 15.27 -10.68
N GLN A 365 -6.16 16.22 -11.55
CA GLN A 365 -7.49 16.81 -11.54
C GLN A 365 -8.59 15.76 -11.82
N LEU A 366 -8.35 14.88 -12.78
CA LEU A 366 -9.30 13.86 -13.22
C LEU A 366 -9.54 12.78 -12.16
N GLU A 367 -8.47 12.26 -11.55
CA GLU A 367 -8.57 11.06 -10.69
C GLU A 367 -8.43 11.34 -9.19
N CYS A 368 -7.70 12.40 -8.82
CA CYS A 368 -7.29 12.62 -7.43
C CYS A 368 -8.05 13.78 -6.77
N SER A 369 -8.37 14.86 -7.50
CA SER A 369 -8.88 16.12 -6.93
C SER A 369 -10.26 16.03 -6.27
N ALA A 370 -11.05 15.02 -6.64
CA ALA A 370 -12.34 14.74 -5.99
C ALA A 370 -12.17 14.40 -4.49
N CYS A 371 -11.01 13.83 -4.12
CA CYS A 371 -10.71 13.39 -2.76
C CYS A 371 -9.59 14.18 -2.08
N HIS A 372 -8.63 14.69 -2.86
CA HIS A 372 -7.40 15.31 -2.38
C HIS A 372 -7.34 16.80 -2.72
N SER A 373 -6.93 17.60 -1.74
CA SER A 373 -6.59 19.01 -1.98
C SER A 373 -5.09 19.19 -2.15
N VAL A 374 -4.70 20.29 -2.78
CA VAL A 374 -3.31 20.76 -2.85
C VAL A 374 -3.18 21.96 -1.90
N HIS A 375 -2.34 21.82 -0.87
CA HIS A 375 -2.16 22.81 0.20
C HIS A 375 -3.48 23.26 0.90
N GLY A 376 -4.50 22.40 0.86
CA GLY A 376 -5.82 22.65 1.45
C GLY A 376 -5.99 22.13 2.87
N PRO A 377 -7.15 22.40 3.50
CA PRO A 377 -7.44 21.98 4.86
C PRO A 377 -7.86 20.51 4.96
N MET A 378 -8.28 19.87 3.86
CA MET A 378 -8.85 18.53 3.87
C MET A 378 -8.13 17.59 2.90
N ASN A 379 -7.66 16.44 3.41
CA ASN A 379 -7.00 15.39 2.61
C ASN A 379 -5.88 15.91 1.70
N GLU A 380 -5.09 16.83 2.24
CA GLU A 380 -4.00 17.50 1.53
C GLU A 380 -2.97 16.47 1.03
N ILE A 381 -2.63 16.51 -0.27
CA ILE A 381 -1.82 15.48 -0.93
C ILE A 381 -0.33 15.60 -0.61
N THR A 382 0.24 16.80 -0.56
CA THR A 382 1.69 17.00 -0.40
C THR A 382 2.19 16.40 0.92
N LYS A 383 1.47 16.62 2.02
CA LYS A 383 1.76 15.99 3.32
C LYS A 383 1.69 14.46 3.31
N ARG A 384 0.91 13.86 2.41
CA ARG A 384 0.72 12.40 2.32
C ARG A 384 1.70 11.73 1.37
N THR A 385 2.30 12.49 0.47
CA THR A 385 3.21 11.99 -0.57
C THR A 385 4.62 12.54 -0.45
N VAL A 386 4.90 13.38 0.56
CA VAL A 386 6.24 13.94 0.83
C VAL A 386 7.33 12.88 0.92
N GLN A 387 7.02 11.64 1.31
CA GLN A 387 8.02 10.57 1.38
C GLN A 387 8.39 9.95 0.02
N TYR A 388 7.68 10.26 -1.06
CA TYR A 388 7.92 9.62 -2.36
C TYR A 388 8.75 10.54 -3.26
N ASP A 389 9.76 9.95 -3.92
CA ASP A 389 10.27 10.47 -5.18
C ASP A 389 9.35 10.01 -6.33
N VAL A 390 9.71 10.35 -7.57
CA VAL A 390 8.95 9.95 -8.76
C VAL A 390 8.80 8.43 -8.89
N ASN A 391 9.86 7.66 -8.63
CA ASN A 391 9.83 6.19 -8.76
C ASN A 391 8.94 5.56 -7.69
N GLY A 392 9.08 6.00 -6.44
CA GLY A 392 8.26 5.58 -5.32
C GLY A 392 6.78 5.93 -5.52
N MET A 393 6.51 7.10 -6.12
CA MET A 393 5.15 7.52 -6.44
C MET A 393 4.55 6.66 -7.56
N ASP A 394 5.28 6.39 -8.64
CA ASP A 394 4.84 5.48 -9.71
C ASP A 394 4.56 4.06 -9.19
N ALA A 395 5.43 3.53 -8.32
CA ALA A 395 5.24 2.25 -7.64
C ALA A 395 3.99 2.26 -6.75
N PHE A 396 3.78 3.32 -5.97
CA PHE A 396 2.59 3.47 -5.13
C PHE A 396 1.31 3.51 -5.98
N LEU A 397 1.28 4.28 -7.06
CA LEU A 397 0.14 4.38 -7.98
C LEU A 397 -0.21 3.01 -8.59
N THR A 398 0.80 2.19 -8.89
CA THR A 398 0.60 0.82 -9.38
C THR A 398 -0.06 -0.10 -8.34
N GLY A 399 0.23 0.11 -7.05
CA GLY A 399 -0.35 -0.66 -5.96
C GLY A 399 -1.68 -0.12 -5.43
N MET A 400 -2.12 1.05 -5.90
CA MET A 400 -3.32 1.72 -5.43
C MET A 400 -4.57 0.83 -5.66
N GLY A 401 -5.45 0.76 -4.67
CA GLY A 401 -6.64 -0.10 -4.71
C GLY A 401 -6.40 -1.61 -4.50
N LYS A 402 -5.16 -2.11 -4.50
CA LYS A 402 -4.85 -3.55 -4.36
C LYS A 402 -4.74 -4.00 -2.90
N LEU A 403 -3.85 -3.36 -2.13
CA LEU A 403 -3.67 -3.64 -0.70
C LEU A 403 -4.61 -2.80 0.16
N ASN A 404 -4.60 -1.48 -0.03
CA ASN A 404 -5.57 -0.57 0.56
C ASN A 404 -6.72 -0.33 -0.41
N LYS A 405 -7.87 -0.94 -0.13
CA LYS A 405 -9.08 -0.81 -0.95
C LYS A 405 -9.83 0.51 -0.75
N TYR A 406 -9.42 1.37 0.20
CA TYR A 406 -10.10 2.64 0.46
C TYR A 406 -9.91 3.68 -0.67
N MET A 407 -8.88 3.53 -1.50
CA MET A 407 -8.63 4.39 -2.68
C MET A 407 -8.92 3.63 -3.98
N PRO A 408 -9.47 4.28 -5.02
CA PRO A 408 -9.59 3.70 -6.36
C PRO A 408 -8.22 3.25 -6.89
N PRO A 409 -8.15 2.27 -7.80
CA PRO A 409 -6.91 2.05 -8.56
C PRO A 409 -6.61 3.27 -9.45
N PHE A 410 -5.34 3.42 -9.84
CA PHE A 410 -4.99 4.32 -10.94
C PHE A 410 -5.55 3.74 -12.25
N ILE A 411 -6.11 4.60 -13.11
CA ILE A 411 -6.76 4.18 -14.35
C ILE A 411 -6.08 4.90 -15.51
N GLY A 412 -5.40 4.19 -16.40
CA GLY A 412 -4.63 4.79 -17.49
C GLY A 412 -3.35 4.02 -17.83
N THR A 413 -2.58 4.54 -18.79
CA THR A 413 -1.36 3.86 -19.26
C THR A 413 -0.17 4.02 -18.30
N PRO A 414 0.89 3.19 -18.40
CA PRO A 414 2.12 3.40 -17.64
C PRO A 414 2.75 4.79 -17.83
N GLU A 415 2.69 5.35 -19.04
CA GLU A 415 3.20 6.68 -19.36
C GLU A 415 2.41 7.77 -18.64
N GLU A 416 1.07 7.66 -18.62
CA GLU A 416 0.20 8.57 -17.86
C GLU A 416 0.46 8.45 -16.36
N ARG A 417 0.64 7.23 -15.84
CA ARG A 417 0.96 7.02 -14.43
C ARG A 417 2.27 7.69 -14.04
N MET A 418 3.28 7.61 -14.90
CA MET A 418 4.57 8.26 -14.70
C MET A 418 4.44 9.79 -14.75
N ALA A 419 3.64 10.34 -15.67
CA ALA A 419 3.37 11.78 -15.71
C ALA A 419 2.68 12.27 -14.43
N LEU A 420 1.70 11.52 -13.91
CA LEU A 420 1.07 11.80 -12.61
C LEU A 420 2.06 11.70 -11.45
N ALA A 421 2.94 10.69 -11.47
CA ALA A 421 3.97 10.51 -10.45
C ALA A 421 4.95 11.70 -10.41
N ARG A 422 5.40 12.17 -11.58
CA ARG A 422 6.24 13.39 -11.70
C ARG A 422 5.53 14.61 -11.15
N TYR A 423 4.27 14.84 -11.53
CA TYR A 423 3.52 15.98 -10.99
C TYR A 423 3.40 15.93 -9.46
N ILE A 424 3.05 14.78 -8.87
CA ILE A 424 2.87 14.68 -7.42
C ILE A 424 4.20 14.76 -6.66
N ALA A 425 5.25 14.06 -7.11
CA ALA A 425 6.51 13.98 -6.37
C ALA A 425 7.44 15.16 -6.70
N GLU A 426 7.61 15.49 -7.97
CA GLU A 426 8.54 16.52 -8.42
C GLU A 426 7.91 17.92 -8.38
N ASP A 427 6.78 18.15 -9.08
CA ASP A 427 6.19 19.49 -9.17
C ASP A 427 5.59 19.98 -7.84
N LEU A 428 4.87 19.11 -7.12
CA LEU A 428 4.21 19.49 -5.88
C LEU A 428 5.09 19.37 -4.62
N ASN A 429 6.01 18.39 -4.58
CA ASN A 429 6.85 18.13 -3.40
C ASN A 429 8.34 18.45 -3.61
N GLY A 430 8.80 18.70 -4.83
CA GLY A 430 10.21 18.99 -5.11
C GLY A 430 11.14 17.76 -5.07
N HIS A 431 10.59 16.55 -5.16
CA HIS A 431 11.34 15.29 -5.09
C HIS A 431 11.49 14.64 -6.47
N ALA A 432 12.53 15.06 -7.20
CA ALA A 432 12.96 14.43 -8.44
C ALA A 432 13.48 12.99 -8.20
N PRO A 433 13.54 12.12 -9.23
CA PRO A 433 14.10 10.78 -9.09
C PRO A 433 15.55 10.84 -8.60
N ALA A 434 15.91 9.95 -7.68
CA ALA A 434 17.30 9.83 -7.26
C ALA A 434 18.21 9.40 -8.43
N ALA A 435 19.37 10.06 -8.56
CA ALA A 435 20.38 9.66 -9.53
C ALA A 435 21.00 8.31 -9.12
N ALA A 436 21.27 7.46 -10.11
CA ALA A 436 22.07 6.27 -9.88
C ALA A 436 23.48 6.69 -9.42
N PRO A 437 24.05 6.04 -8.39
CA PRO A 437 25.43 6.31 -8.00
C PRO A 437 26.36 5.90 -9.16
N PRO A 438 27.43 6.67 -9.44
CA PRO A 438 28.42 6.29 -10.44
C PRO A 438 29.07 4.96 -10.08
N ALA A 439 29.46 4.19 -11.09
CA ALA A 439 30.25 2.98 -10.86
C ALA A 439 31.57 3.37 -10.17
N PRO A 440 31.99 2.65 -9.12
CA PRO A 440 33.24 2.94 -8.44
C PRO A 440 34.43 2.68 -9.39
N GLU A 441 35.38 3.60 -9.41
CA GLU A 441 36.67 3.37 -10.05
C GLU A 441 37.48 2.41 -9.17
N MET A 442 37.83 1.25 -9.73
CA MET A 442 38.51 0.20 -8.99
C MET A 442 39.93 0.04 -9.51
N ALA A 443 40.91 -0.05 -8.61
CA ALA A 443 42.29 -0.27 -8.99
C ALA A 443 42.44 -1.60 -9.75
N GLU A 444 43.30 -1.58 -10.76
CA GLU A 444 43.68 -2.77 -11.54
C GLU A 444 44.20 -3.86 -10.60
N PRO A 445 43.67 -5.09 -10.72
CA PRO A 445 44.07 -6.15 -9.83
C PRO A 445 45.37 -6.80 -10.29
N ALA A 446 46.19 -7.24 -9.34
CA ALA A 446 47.37 -8.06 -9.63
C ALA A 446 47.10 -9.52 -9.27
N SER A 447 47.46 -10.45 -10.16
CA SER A 447 47.46 -11.90 -9.88
C SER A 447 48.47 -12.27 -8.80
N ALA A 448 48.25 -13.40 -8.11
CA ALA A 448 49.30 -13.97 -7.27
C ALA A 448 50.35 -14.69 -8.15
N PRO A 449 51.57 -14.92 -7.66
CA PRO A 449 52.58 -15.68 -8.40
C PRO A 449 52.14 -17.12 -8.66
N PHE A 450 52.29 -17.57 -9.90
CA PHE A 450 52.15 -18.97 -10.30
C PHE A 450 53.12 -19.24 -11.46
N ASP A 451 53.82 -20.37 -11.39
CA ASP A 451 54.69 -20.86 -12.46
C ASP A 451 54.19 -22.25 -12.89
N PRO A 452 53.72 -22.42 -14.13
CA PRO A 452 53.18 -23.70 -14.60
C PRO A 452 54.23 -24.81 -14.63
N GLU A 453 55.53 -24.51 -14.70
CA GLU A 453 56.60 -25.52 -14.74
C GLU A 453 57.02 -25.96 -13.34
N THR A 454 57.09 -25.01 -12.39
CA THR A 454 57.73 -25.26 -11.08
C THR A 454 56.75 -25.36 -9.90
N SER A 455 55.53 -24.85 -10.02
CA SER A 455 54.56 -24.89 -8.91
C SER A 455 54.08 -26.32 -8.67
N GLU A 456 54.13 -26.81 -7.43
CA GLU A 456 53.65 -28.15 -7.09
C GLU A 456 52.17 -28.18 -6.71
N TYR A 457 51.57 -27.03 -6.43
CA TYR A 457 50.21 -26.91 -5.93
C TYR A 457 49.44 -25.82 -6.67
N THR A 458 48.12 -26.01 -6.72
CA THR A 458 47.16 -25.05 -7.26
C THR A 458 46.13 -24.76 -6.19
N LEU A 459 45.93 -23.48 -5.87
CA LEU A 459 44.94 -23.02 -4.89
C LEU A 459 43.82 -22.27 -5.61
N VAL A 460 42.62 -22.83 -5.60
CA VAL A 460 41.45 -22.21 -6.23
C VAL A 460 40.50 -21.69 -5.16
N GLY A 461 39.82 -20.59 -5.45
CA GLY A 461 38.89 -19.97 -4.51
C GLY A 461 37.70 -19.31 -5.19
N TRP A 462 36.56 -19.29 -4.51
CA TRP A 462 35.34 -18.63 -4.97
C TRP A 462 34.47 -18.21 -3.77
N CYS A 463 33.46 -17.40 -4.01
CA CYS A 463 32.46 -17.06 -3.00
C CYS A 463 31.19 -17.88 -3.17
N SER A 464 30.49 -18.17 -2.07
CA SER A 464 29.18 -18.84 -2.13
C SER A 464 28.10 -17.99 -2.83
N ARG A 465 28.36 -16.69 -3.00
CA ARG A 465 27.50 -15.70 -3.66
C ARG A 465 28.35 -14.74 -4.48
N GLY A 466 27.85 -14.31 -5.65
CA GLY A 466 28.48 -13.24 -6.44
C GLY A 466 28.31 -11.85 -5.89
N MET A 467 27.40 -11.62 -4.93
CA MET A 467 27.27 -10.36 -4.22
C MET A 467 26.70 -10.61 -2.82
N GLY A 468 27.50 -10.39 -1.79
CA GLY A 468 27.04 -10.36 -0.40
C GLY A 468 26.41 -9.00 -0.08
N PHE A 469 25.14 -8.80 -0.45
CA PHE A 469 24.46 -7.53 -0.17
C PHE A 469 23.82 -7.48 1.22
N PHE A 470 23.76 -6.29 1.82
CA PHE A 470 23.23 -6.08 3.16
C PHE A 470 22.51 -4.73 3.32
N SER A 471 21.74 -4.59 4.40
CA SER A 471 21.08 -3.32 4.76
C SER A 471 20.93 -3.24 6.27
N GLN A 472 21.71 -2.37 6.89
CA GLN A 472 21.74 -2.20 8.34
C GLN A 472 22.12 -0.77 8.73
N ASN A 473 21.65 -0.35 9.89
CA ASN A 473 22.11 0.82 10.62
C ASN A 473 21.75 0.65 12.11
N ASP A 474 21.97 1.67 12.94
CA ASP A 474 21.74 1.59 14.38
C ASP A 474 20.26 1.31 14.78
N LYS A 475 19.32 1.39 13.82
CA LYS A 475 17.89 1.18 14.03
C LYS A 475 17.40 -0.18 13.55
N TRP A 476 18.03 -0.81 12.56
CA TRP A 476 17.60 -2.12 12.06
C TRP A 476 18.74 -2.95 11.45
N THR A 477 18.51 -4.25 11.32
CA THR A 477 19.27 -5.13 10.42
C THR A 477 18.31 -6.01 9.64
N LEU A 478 18.36 -5.87 8.33
CA LEU A 478 17.64 -6.72 7.38
C LEU A 478 18.48 -7.96 7.01
N LEU A 479 19.71 -7.70 6.59
CA LEU A 479 20.74 -8.68 6.24
C LEU A 479 22.07 -8.13 6.78
N PRO A 480 22.95 -8.96 7.37
CA PRO A 480 24.27 -8.57 7.83
C PRO A 480 25.30 -8.58 6.66
N PRO A 481 26.42 -7.85 6.78
CA PRO A 481 27.45 -7.68 5.75
C PRO A 481 28.34 -8.92 5.57
N MET A 482 27.74 -10.08 5.35
CA MET A 482 28.46 -11.36 5.32
C MET A 482 28.63 -11.89 3.90
N ASN A 483 29.79 -12.48 3.59
CA ASN A 483 30.00 -13.41 2.48
C ASN A 483 30.68 -14.72 2.98
N VAL A 484 30.69 -15.78 2.17
CA VAL A 484 31.42 -17.02 2.49
C VAL A 484 32.45 -17.26 1.40
N ILE A 485 33.72 -17.24 1.78
CA ILE A 485 34.85 -17.57 0.91
C ILE A 485 35.08 -19.07 1.01
N ARG A 486 35.30 -19.72 -0.14
CA ARG A 486 35.59 -21.14 -0.27
C ARG A 486 36.88 -21.34 -1.03
N ALA A 487 37.61 -22.41 -0.71
CA ALA A 487 38.85 -22.74 -1.40
C ALA A 487 39.11 -24.25 -1.45
N GLN A 488 39.87 -24.68 -2.46
CA GLN A 488 40.43 -26.03 -2.56
C GLN A 488 41.91 -25.93 -2.92
N LEU A 489 42.74 -26.71 -2.22
CA LEU A 489 44.14 -26.92 -2.58
C LEU A 489 44.27 -28.24 -3.34
N VAL A 490 44.92 -28.20 -4.49
CA VAL A 490 45.17 -29.36 -5.35
C VAL A 490 46.68 -29.54 -5.49
N ARG A 491 47.19 -30.76 -5.23
CA ARG A 491 48.56 -31.12 -5.56
C ARG A 491 48.63 -31.48 -7.03
N ARG A 492 49.51 -30.80 -7.78
CA ARG A 492 49.70 -31.01 -9.22
C ARG A 492 50.48 -32.29 -9.48
N ASP A 493 49.93 -33.15 -10.32
CA ASP A 493 50.45 -34.46 -10.66
C ASP A 493 49.83 -34.94 -12.00
N PRO A 494 50.34 -35.97 -12.69
CA PRO A 494 49.55 -36.66 -13.71
C PRO A 494 48.15 -37.08 -13.22
N SER A 495 48.02 -37.47 -11.93
CA SER A 495 46.74 -37.70 -11.26
C SER A 495 46.59 -36.76 -10.05
N PRO A 496 46.04 -35.54 -10.26
CA PRO A 496 45.95 -34.54 -9.19
C PRO A 496 45.07 -34.99 -8.03
N GLU A 497 45.45 -34.60 -6.82
CA GLU A 497 44.72 -34.92 -5.59
C GLU A 497 44.40 -33.65 -4.80
N ARG A 498 43.20 -33.59 -4.21
CA ARG A 498 42.88 -32.54 -3.23
C ARG A 498 43.65 -32.77 -1.93
N VAL A 499 44.22 -31.70 -1.40
CA VAL A 499 44.95 -31.74 -0.14
C VAL A 499 44.09 -31.15 0.96
N MET A 500 43.79 -31.96 1.97
CA MET A 500 42.94 -31.58 3.12
C MET A 500 43.63 -31.77 4.47
N ASP A 501 44.61 -32.67 4.54
CA ASP A 501 45.36 -32.99 5.75
C ASP A 501 46.65 -32.17 5.84
N ASP A 502 47.07 -31.84 7.07
CA ASP A 502 48.31 -31.09 7.38
C ASP A 502 48.46 -29.76 6.61
N VAL A 503 47.32 -29.14 6.26
CA VAL A 503 47.27 -27.86 5.55
C VAL A 503 46.42 -26.86 6.31
N THR A 504 46.93 -25.63 6.42
CA THR A 504 46.18 -24.46 6.88
C THR A 504 46.03 -23.46 5.74
N ILE A 505 44.81 -23.05 5.43
CA ILE A 505 44.55 -21.97 4.46
C ILE A 505 44.11 -20.72 5.20
N THR A 506 44.87 -19.64 5.04
CA THR A 506 44.54 -18.32 5.59
C THR A 506 44.03 -17.39 4.51
N TYR A 507 43.14 -16.48 4.86
CA TYR A 507 42.74 -15.36 4.01
C TYR A 507 43.26 -14.03 4.56
N ALA A 508 43.56 -13.11 3.66
CA ALA A 508 43.83 -11.71 3.94
C ALA A 508 43.14 -10.84 2.88
N ILE A 509 42.16 -10.04 3.31
CA ILE A 509 41.49 -9.08 2.44
C ILE A 509 42.40 -7.86 2.26
N GLU A 510 42.27 -7.13 1.15
CA GLU A 510 43.10 -5.96 0.86
C GLU A 510 43.25 -5.03 2.09
N PRO A 511 44.49 -4.63 2.44
CA PRO A 511 44.76 -3.92 3.68
C PRO A 511 44.24 -2.48 3.68
N ASP A 512 43.78 -1.99 2.52
CA ASP A 512 43.13 -0.70 2.36
C ASP A 512 41.66 -0.74 2.78
N GLN A 513 41.07 -1.89 3.09
CA GLN A 513 39.72 -1.99 3.65
C GLN A 513 39.62 -1.35 5.05
N ALA A 514 38.45 -0.82 5.38
CA ALA A 514 38.24 -0.04 6.61
C ALA A 514 38.46 -0.84 7.92
N ASP A 515 38.30 -2.16 7.90
CA ASP A 515 38.50 -3.03 9.06
C ASP A 515 39.90 -3.66 9.06
N GLN A 516 40.63 -3.52 10.18
CA GLN A 516 41.98 -4.08 10.33
C GLN A 516 41.98 -5.58 10.68
N ALA A 517 40.84 -6.15 11.05
CA ALA A 517 40.68 -7.56 11.43
C ALA A 517 40.37 -8.51 10.25
N LEU A 518 40.61 -8.08 9.00
CA LEU A 518 40.25 -8.83 7.79
C LEU A 518 41.29 -9.89 7.38
N THR A 519 41.85 -10.59 8.36
CA THR A 519 42.68 -11.77 8.16
C THR A 519 42.17 -12.91 9.03
N GLY A 520 42.31 -14.14 8.58
CA GLY A 520 41.84 -15.29 9.34
C GLY A 520 42.17 -16.61 8.67
N THR A 521 41.59 -17.69 9.18
CA THR A 521 41.81 -19.06 8.70
C THR A 521 40.49 -19.62 8.18
N LEU A 522 40.53 -20.36 7.08
CA LEU A 522 39.38 -21.10 6.57
C LEU A 522 39.24 -22.41 7.34
N GLU A 523 38.02 -22.74 7.73
CA GLU A 523 37.69 -24.00 8.39
C GLU A 523 37.56 -25.13 7.36
N LEU A 524 38.08 -26.31 7.69
CA LEU A 524 37.94 -27.49 6.84
C LEU A 524 36.51 -28.04 6.94
N ASN A 525 35.82 -28.11 5.80
CA ASN A 525 34.58 -28.85 5.63
C ASN A 525 34.91 -30.16 4.89
N ALA A 526 35.25 -31.20 5.66
CA ALA A 526 35.74 -32.47 5.13
C ALA A 526 34.70 -33.17 4.25
N ASP A 527 33.43 -33.18 4.67
CA ASP A 527 32.33 -33.80 3.91
C ASP A 527 32.14 -33.15 2.54
N ALA A 528 32.35 -31.83 2.47
CA ALA A 528 32.25 -31.07 1.23
C ALA A 528 33.56 -30.98 0.42
N GLY A 529 34.67 -31.52 0.95
CA GLY A 529 35.97 -31.54 0.27
C GLY A 529 36.56 -30.14 -0.01
N ARG A 530 36.36 -29.18 0.90
CA ARG A 530 36.82 -27.78 0.75
C ARG A 530 37.10 -27.10 2.08
N PHE A 531 37.79 -25.97 2.02
CA PHE A 531 37.93 -25.04 3.14
C PHE A 531 36.98 -23.86 2.96
N GLU A 532 36.39 -23.33 4.03
CA GLU A 532 35.50 -22.17 3.96
C GLU A 532 35.56 -21.25 5.19
N ALA A 533 35.32 -19.96 4.97
CA ALA A 533 35.21 -18.97 6.03
C ALA A 533 34.04 -18.03 5.77
N ARG A 534 33.22 -17.81 6.79
CA ARG A 534 32.18 -16.76 6.77
C ARG A 534 32.83 -15.46 7.25
N VAL A 535 32.83 -14.45 6.38
CA VAL A 535 33.55 -13.19 6.62
C VAL A 535 32.59 -12.01 6.52
N ALA A 536 32.79 -11.02 7.41
CA ALA A 536 32.13 -9.73 7.33
C ALA A 536 33.05 -8.76 6.58
N ILE A 537 32.64 -8.30 5.40
CA ILE A 537 33.51 -7.43 4.57
C ILE A 537 32.83 -6.06 4.42
N PRO A 538 33.47 -4.97 4.86
CA PRO A 538 32.95 -3.63 4.61
C PRO A 538 33.07 -3.32 3.11
N PRO A 539 32.08 -2.66 2.48
CA PRO A 539 32.17 -2.27 1.07
C PRO A 539 32.92 -0.94 0.89
N TYR A 540 33.88 -0.64 1.76
CA TYR A 540 34.58 0.63 1.82
C TYR A 540 36.06 0.47 2.17
N VAL A 541 36.90 1.21 1.43
CA VAL A 541 38.30 1.40 1.80
C VAL A 541 38.44 2.41 2.95
N LYS A 542 39.60 2.47 3.60
CA LYS A 542 39.95 3.32 4.76
C LYS A 542 39.63 4.80 4.56
N ASP A 543 39.72 5.25 3.32
CA ASP A 543 39.52 6.64 2.93
C ASP A 543 38.02 6.95 2.70
N GLY A 544 37.15 5.96 2.88
CA GLY A 544 35.69 6.06 2.76
C GLY A 544 35.15 5.80 1.36
N ALA A 545 36.01 5.62 0.35
CA ALA A 545 35.57 5.32 -1.01
C ALA A 545 34.91 3.94 -1.11
N TYR A 546 33.85 3.86 -1.90
CA TYR A 546 33.07 2.64 -2.10
C TYR A 546 33.84 1.62 -2.94
N ASN A 547 34.01 0.41 -2.41
CA ASN A 547 34.65 -0.72 -3.09
C ASN A 547 33.81 -2.00 -2.90
N PRO A 548 32.96 -2.34 -3.88
CA PRO A 548 32.08 -3.51 -3.77
C PRO A 548 32.75 -4.84 -4.14
N LEU A 549 33.98 -4.81 -4.69
CA LEU A 549 34.73 -5.98 -5.14
C LEU A 549 36.14 -6.02 -4.50
N PRO A 550 36.25 -6.10 -3.16
CA PRO A 550 37.53 -6.21 -2.51
C PRO A 550 38.21 -7.53 -2.90
N LEU A 551 39.53 -7.51 -3.09
CA LEU A 551 40.28 -8.73 -3.34
C LEU A 551 40.65 -9.44 -2.03
N VAL A 552 40.72 -10.75 -2.10
CA VAL A 552 41.17 -11.62 -1.01
C VAL A 552 42.37 -12.38 -1.51
N THR A 553 43.44 -12.37 -0.72
CA THR A 553 44.60 -13.23 -0.90
C THR A 553 44.42 -14.46 0.00
N LEU A 554 44.41 -15.63 -0.62
CA LEU A 554 44.44 -16.92 0.06
C LEU A 554 45.86 -17.45 0.09
N THR A 555 46.30 -17.99 1.21
CA THR A 555 47.63 -18.60 1.36
C THR A 555 47.50 -19.96 2.03
N ALA A 556 47.88 -21.02 1.33
CA ALA A 556 47.95 -22.37 1.87
C ALA A 556 49.36 -22.64 2.43
N ARG A 557 49.42 -23.22 3.63
CA ARG A 557 50.66 -23.60 4.30
C ARG A 557 50.61 -25.04 4.80
N ASP A 558 51.75 -25.72 4.80
CA ASP A 558 51.88 -27.04 5.43
C ASP A 558 52.04 -26.94 6.97
N GLY A 559 52.14 -28.10 7.64
CA GLY A 559 52.37 -28.19 9.08
C GLY A 559 53.67 -27.56 9.59
N SER A 560 54.64 -27.28 8.70
CA SER A 560 55.88 -26.57 9.03
C SER A 560 55.76 -25.04 8.90
N GLY A 561 54.67 -24.56 8.28
CA GLY A 561 54.42 -23.16 7.97
C GLY A 561 54.93 -22.70 6.60
N ALA A 562 55.49 -23.60 5.79
CA ALA A 562 55.96 -23.31 4.45
C ALA A 562 54.77 -23.02 3.52
N VAL A 563 54.89 -22.01 2.66
CA VAL A 563 53.82 -21.65 1.71
C VAL A 563 53.80 -22.67 0.57
N LEU A 564 52.65 -23.32 0.39
CA LEU A 564 52.41 -24.28 -0.69
C LEU A 564 51.90 -23.59 -1.96
N ALA A 565 50.93 -22.69 -1.80
CA ALA A 565 50.33 -21.92 -2.89
C ALA A 565 49.67 -20.63 -2.38
N THR A 566 49.54 -19.64 -3.26
CA THR A 566 48.80 -18.40 -3.01
C THR A 566 47.84 -18.14 -4.16
N ALA A 567 46.66 -17.60 -3.86
CA ALA A 567 45.65 -17.28 -4.87
C ALA A 567 44.96 -15.96 -4.54
N ARG A 568 44.46 -15.26 -5.55
CA ARG A 568 43.64 -14.05 -5.37
C ARG A 568 42.29 -14.17 -6.05
N LEU A 569 41.24 -13.72 -5.37
CA LEU A 569 39.87 -13.67 -5.88
C LEU A 569 39.15 -12.40 -5.39
N ALA A 570 38.09 -11.99 -6.08
CA ALA A 570 37.15 -11.02 -5.54
C ALA A 570 36.24 -11.66 -4.47
N ALA A 571 35.96 -10.93 -3.40
CA ALA A 571 34.94 -11.28 -2.40
C ALA A 571 33.87 -10.18 -2.31
N PRO A 572 32.89 -10.19 -3.23
CA PRO A 572 31.98 -9.07 -3.42
C PRO A 572 31.04 -8.83 -2.23
N THR A 573 30.87 -7.57 -1.84
CA THR A 573 29.93 -7.13 -0.81
C THR A 573 29.38 -5.74 -1.10
N SER A 574 28.12 -5.46 -0.75
CA SER A 574 27.50 -4.17 -1.06
C SER A 574 26.36 -3.82 -0.10
N ASP A 575 26.23 -2.57 0.30
CA ASP A 575 25.04 -2.03 0.96
C ASP A 575 24.24 -1.09 0.07
N GLN A 576 24.39 -1.22 -1.25
CA GLN A 576 23.55 -0.52 -2.23
C GLN A 576 22.17 -1.18 -2.38
N MET A 577 21.50 -1.42 -1.25
CA MET A 577 20.09 -1.81 -1.23
C MET A 577 19.22 -0.55 -1.32
N GLY A 578 18.63 -0.31 -2.49
CA GLY A 578 17.96 0.95 -2.86
C GLY A 578 16.60 1.23 -2.19
N CYS A 579 16.43 0.93 -0.90
CA CYS A 579 15.15 1.09 -0.20
C CYS A 579 14.60 2.53 -0.24
N PHE A 580 15.48 3.54 -0.24
CA PHE A 580 15.10 4.95 -0.25
C PHE A 580 14.39 5.36 -1.56
N ASN A 581 14.55 4.60 -2.66
CA ASN A 581 13.84 4.80 -3.92
C ASN A 581 12.31 4.84 -3.75
N CYS A 582 11.77 4.19 -2.71
CA CYS A 582 10.33 4.18 -2.42
C CYS A 582 9.98 4.59 -0.99
N HIS A 583 10.97 4.66 -0.09
CA HIS A 583 10.77 4.90 1.34
C HIS A 583 11.39 6.21 1.84
N SER A 584 11.63 7.17 0.93
CA SER A 584 12.27 8.48 1.17
C SER A 584 13.72 8.40 1.65
N GLY A 585 14.36 9.56 1.70
CA GLY A 585 15.73 9.72 2.17
C GLY A 585 16.70 9.72 1.00
N GLN A 586 17.94 9.37 1.32
CA GLN A 586 19.06 9.32 0.39
C GLN A 586 19.98 8.19 0.80
N TRP A 587 21.01 7.92 0.01
CA TRP A 587 22.12 7.08 0.43
C TRP A 587 22.78 7.65 1.70
N LYS A 588 23.19 6.77 2.61
CA LYS A 588 23.83 7.17 3.88
C LYS A 588 25.23 7.76 3.66
N GLN A 589 26.00 7.16 2.74
CA GLN A 589 27.38 7.57 2.44
C GLN A 589 27.66 7.32 0.95
N ASP A 590 28.02 8.38 0.22
CA ASP A 590 28.53 8.36 -1.17
C ASP A 590 27.93 7.26 -2.06
N GLY A 591 26.60 7.30 -2.24
CA GLY A 591 25.92 6.39 -3.15
C GLY A 591 25.62 4.99 -2.59
N SER A 592 25.72 4.79 -1.28
CA SER A 592 25.51 3.50 -0.61
C SER A 592 24.96 3.62 0.82
N GLY A 593 24.45 2.52 1.38
CA GLY A 593 23.94 2.42 2.76
C GLY A 593 22.56 3.05 3.02
N VAL A 594 21.87 2.59 4.06
CA VAL A 594 20.50 3.03 4.40
C VAL A 594 20.45 4.04 5.56
N THR A 595 19.76 5.16 5.36
CA THR A 595 19.61 6.20 6.41
C THR A 595 18.58 5.81 7.47
N THR A 596 18.70 6.37 8.68
CA THR A 596 17.72 6.18 9.76
C THR A 596 16.31 6.62 9.34
N ALA A 597 16.19 7.73 8.60
CA ALA A 597 14.90 8.24 8.12
C ALA A 597 14.21 7.24 7.18
N THR A 598 14.95 6.65 6.23
CA THR A 598 14.43 5.59 5.36
C THR A 598 13.92 4.40 6.18
N VAL A 599 14.70 3.95 7.17
CA VAL A 599 14.33 2.82 8.04
C VAL A 599 13.08 3.13 8.86
N GLU A 600 12.98 4.30 9.49
CA GLU A 600 11.81 4.70 10.27
C GLU A 600 10.54 4.73 9.42
N ASN A 601 10.64 5.18 8.17
CA ASN A 601 9.51 5.17 7.23
C ASN A 601 9.09 3.76 6.80
N ILE A 602 10.05 2.84 6.66
CA ILE A 602 9.77 1.41 6.44
C ILE A 602 9.06 0.82 7.66
N LEU A 603 9.59 1.04 8.87
CA LEU A 603 9.01 0.53 10.11
C LEU A 603 7.62 1.10 10.38
N ALA A 604 7.39 2.40 10.13
CA ALA A 604 6.07 3.01 10.25
C ALA A 604 5.05 2.43 9.24
N THR A 605 5.51 2.14 8.01
CA THR A 605 4.68 1.46 7.00
C THR A 605 4.38 0.01 7.42
N HIS A 606 5.38 -0.70 7.94
CA HIS A 606 5.23 -2.05 8.48
C HIS A 606 4.21 -2.08 9.62
N ASP A 607 4.33 -1.17 10.59
CA ASP A 607 3.42 -1.03 11.72
C ASP A 607 1.98 -0.78 11.26
N ARG A 608 1.80 0.12 10.28
CA ARG A 608 0.49 0.41 9.69
C ARG A 608 -0.13 -0.80 8.98
N MET A 609 0.67 -1.63 8.32
CA MET A 609 0.17 -2.77 7.53
C MET A 609 -0.03 -4.03 8.37
N ASN A 610 0.77 -4.21 9.42
CA ASN A 610 0.83 -5.45 10.21
C ASN A 610 0.36 -5.28 11.66
N SER A 611 -0.10 -4.09 12.05
CA SER A 611 -0.52 -3.76 13.42
C SER A 611 0.59 -4.00 14.46
N THR A 612 1.83 -3.65 14.10
CA THR A 612 2.99 -3.71 15.00
C THR A 612 3.35 -2.32 15.55
N ARG A 613 4.37 -2.23 16.42
CA ARG A 613 4.91 -0.98 16.99
C ARG A 613 6.45 -0.95 16.93
N LEU A 614 7.02 -1.43 15.82
CA LEU A 614 8.47 -1.54 15.63
C LEU A 614 9.14 -0.17 15.52
N ALA A 615 8.46 0.83 14.95
CA ALA A 615 9.01 2.19 14.82
C ALA A 615 9.35 2.80 16.20
N GLU A 616 8.56 2.46 17.23
CA GLU A 616 8.73 2.94 18.62
C GLU A 616 9.85 2.19 19.40
N THR A 617 10.48 1.17 18.80
CA THR A 617 11.51 0.37 19.48
C THR A 617 12.76 1.21 19.77
N LYS A 618 13.24 1.19 21.02
CA LYS A 618 14.42 1.98 21.47
C LYS A 618 15.79 1.35 21.12
N GLY A 619 15.80 0.28 20.35
CA GLY A 619 17.01 -0.43 19.92
C GLY A 619 16.84 -0.98 18.50
N GLU A 620 17.79 -1.82 18.11
CA GLU A 620 17.83 -2.42 16.78
C GLU A 620 16.66 -3.38 16.55
N VAL A 621 15.93 -3.17 15.45
CA VAL A 621 14.94 -4.11 14.95
C VAL A 621 15.62 -5.13 14.03
N ARG A 622 15.69 -6.38 14.47
CA ARG A 622 16.21 -7.49 13.65
C ARG A 622 15.07 -8.23 12.99
N CYS A 623 14.94 -8.13 11.67
CA CYS A 623 13.79 -8.72 10.94
C CYS A 623 13.68 -10.24 11.16
N ILE A 624 14.81 -10.91 11.34
CA ILE A 624 14.90 -12.36 11.56
C ILE A 624 14.30 -12.85 12.89
N THR A 625 13.97 -11.97 13.83
CA THR A 625 13.27 -12.39 15.06
C THR A 625 11.83 -12.81 14.78
N CYS A 626 11.25 -12.37 13.66
CA CYS A 626 9.89 -12.69 13.26
C CYS A 626 9.83 -13.44 11.92
N HIS A 627 10.78 -13.21 11.02
CA HIS A 627 10.81 -13.85 9.71
C HIS A 627 11.94 -14.87 9.64
N ASP A 628 11.65 -16.12 9.25
CA ASP A 628 12.72 -17.09 8.99
C ASP A 628 13.58 -16.64 7.80
N ASP A 629 14.87 -16.96 7.84
CA ASP A 629 15.80 -16.66 6.76
C ASP A 629 16.94 -17.70 6.71
N PRO A 630 16.95 -18.59 5.70
CA PRO A 630 17.95 -19.65 5.59
C PRO A 630 19.41 -19.17 5.52
N ILE A 631 19.68 -18.03 4.89
CA ILE A 631 21.05 -17.53 4.70
C ILE A 631 21.68 -17.01 6.01
N GLN A 632 20.84 -16.50 6.91
CA GLN A 632 21.20 -16.11 8.27
C GLN A 632 21.08 -17.26 9.27
N SER A 633 20.67 -18.45 8.82
CA SER A 633 20.39 -19.62 9.68
C SER A 633 19.42 -19.29 10.82
N ALA A 634 18.38 -18.48 10.51
CA ALA A 634 17.39 -18.03 11.47
C ALA A 634 16.01 -18.64 11.19
N GLU A 635 15.37 -19.17 12.23
CA GLU A 635 14.05 -19.84 12.13
C GLU A 635 12.85 -18.91 12.29
N GLY A 636 13.04 -17.67 12.76
CA GLY A 636 11.97 -16.67 12.91
C GLY A 636 10.72 -17.18 13.63
N ASN A 637 9.54 -16.73 13.21
CA ASN A 637 8.24 -17.22 13.67
C ASN A 637 7.55 -18.01 12.57
N ALA A 638 7.14 -19.24 12.87
CA ALA A 638 6.51 -20.15 11.92
C ALA A 638 5.20 -19.65 11.30
N ASP A 639 4.49 -18.71 11.93
CA ASP A 639 3.23 -18.14 11.44
C ASP A 639 3.41 -16.95 10.48
N LYS A 640 4.66 -16.55 10.22
CA LYS A 640 5.00 -15.45 9.33
C LYS A 640 5.71 -15.97 8.09
N PRO A 641 5.48 -15.37 6.90
CA PRO A 641 6.25 -15.73 5.72
C PRO A 641 7.74 -15.48 5.98
N ASN A 642 8.61 -16.32 5.43
CA ASN A 642 10.05 -16.06 5.44
C ASN A 642 10.39 -14.66 4.90
N LEU A 643 11.58 -14.15 5.26
CA LEU A 643 11.96 -12.77 5.00
C LEU A 643 11.88 -12.41 3.50
N SER A 644 12.36 -13.29 2.63
CA SER A 644 12.31 -13.09 1.18
C SER A 644 10.87 -13.09 0.66
N ALA A 645 10.03 -14.03 1.11
CA ALA A 645 8.63 -14.11 0.71
C ALA A 645 7.82 -12.89 1.18
N ALA A 646 8.10 -12.37 2.38
CA ALA A 646 7.45 -11.18 2.91
C ALA A 646 7.79 -9.92 2.09
N ILE A 647 9.08 -9.72 1.78
CA ILE A 647 9.56 -8.56 1.02
C ILE A 647 9.04 -8.64 -0.43
N HIS A 648 9.36 -9.72 -1.16
CA HIS A 648 8.97 -9.85 -2.56
C HIS A 648 7.46 -9.90 -2.73
N GLY A 649 6.74 -10.58 -1.83
CA GLY A 649 5.28 -10.69 -1.87
C GLY A 649 4.58 -9.34 -1.81
N VAL A 650 5.00 -8.44 -0.93
CA VAL A 650 4.41 -7.11 -0.84
C VAL A 650 4.85 -6.22 -2.00
N HIS A 651 6.15 -6.21 -2.33
CA HIS A 651 6.68 -5.33 -3.37
C HIS A 651 6.20 -5.71 -4.78
N ALA A 652 5.97 -6.99 -5.07
CA ALA A 652 5.41 -7.42 -6.35
C ALA A 652 4.07 -6.75 -6.68
N ILE A 653 3.27 -6.37 -5.68
CA ILE A 653 1.98 -5.68 -5.87
C ILE A 653 2.20 -4.25 -6.38
N TYR A 654 3.21 -3.56 -5.87
CA TYR A 654 3.56 -2.18 -6.22
C TYR A 654 4.46 -2.11 -7.46
N MET A 655 5.28 -3.13 -7.70
CA MET A 655 6.25 -3.19 -8.79
C MET A 655 5.73 -3.91 -10.03
N ALA A 656 4.46 -4.33 -10.03
CA ALA A 656 3.86 -5.11 -11.11
C ALA A 656 4.04 -4.45 -12.50
N GLY A 657 4.23 -5.28 -13.53
CA GLY A 657 4.36 -4.88 -14.93
C GLY A 657 5.75 -4.36 -15.34
N ARG A 658 6.76 -4.45 -14.46
CA ARG A 658 8.11 -3.92 -14.71
C ARG A 658 9.12 -5.03 -15.02
N GLY A 659 10.13 -4.72 -15.84
CA GLY A 659 11.29 -5.60 -16.09
C GLY A 659 12.35 -5.51 -14.96
N ALA A 660 13.45 -6.25 -15.09
CA ALA A 660 14.49 -6.37 -14.05
C ALA A 660 15.06 -5.01 -13.57
N GLU A 661 15.39 -4.11 -14.49
CA GLU A 661 15.97 -2.79 -14.17
C GLU A 661 15.03 -1.89 -13.35
N SER A 662 13.73 -1.97 -13.67
CA SER A 662 12.68 -1.18 -13.03
C SER A 662 12.03 -1.91 -11.85
N SER A 663 12.50 -3.11 -11.48
CA SER A 663 11.99 -3.88 -10.34
C SER A 663 13.13 -4.40 -9.44
N CYS A 664 13.82 -5.47 -9.84
CA CYS A 664 14.89 -6.10 -9.09
C CYS A 664 16.02 -5.12 -8.73
N LEU A 665 16.53 -4.38 -9.72
CA LEU A 665 17.67 -3.44 -9.54
C LEU A 665 17.28 -2.12 -8.87
N LYS A 666 16.00 -1.95 -8.48
CA LYS A 666 15.60 -0.86 -7.57
C LYS A 666 15.92 -1.19 -6.11
N CYS A 667 16.09 -2.46 -5.77
CA CYS A 667 16.39 -2.93 -4.43
C CYS A 667 17.76 -3.61 -4.32
N HIS A 668 18.23 -4.25 -5.38
CA HIS A 668 19.53 -4.93 -5.41
C HIS A 668 20.61 -4.07 -6.08
N PRO A 669 21.89 -4.21 -5.67
CA PRO A 669 23.00 -3.51 -6.31
C PRO A 669 23.05 -3.76 -7.82
N GLN A 670 23.40 -2.74 -8.61
CA GLN A 670 23.50 -2.89 -10.07
C GLN A 670 24.55 -3.93 -10.46
N SER A 671 25.64 -4.02 -9.69
CA SER A 671 26.70 -5.00 -9.89
C SER A 671 26.32 -6.42 -9.45
N THR A 672 25.04 -6.76 -9.22
CA THR A 672 24.65 -8.10 -8.72
C THR A 672 24.89 -9.20 -9.75
N LEU A 673 24.60 -8.95 -11.02
CA LEU A 673 24.86 -9.87 -12.13
C LEU A 673 26.06 -9.34 -12.91
N ARG A 674 27.08 -10.19 -13.08
CA ARG A 674 28.32 -9.89 -13.78
C ARG A 674 28.76 -11.09 -14.60
N GLY A 675 29.49 -10.81 -15.68
CA GLY A 675 30.15 -11.82 -16.50
C GLY A 675 29.29 -12.40 -17.60
N GLN A 676 29.61 -13.62 -18.04
CA GLN A 676 29.23 -14.06 -19.38
C GLN A 676 27.72 -14.02 -19.66
N HIS A 677 26.87 -14.33 -18.67
CA HIS A 677 25.41 -14.23 -18.84
C HIS A 677 24.95 -12.77 -19.07
N GLU A 678 25.49 -11.82 -18.33
CA GLU A 678 25.22 -10.39 -18.56
C GLU A 678 25.71 -9.96 -19.96
N ALA A 679 26.90 -10.41 -20.35
CA ALA A 679 27.52 -10.05 -21.63
C ALA A 679 26.71 -10.52 -22.85
N VAL A 680 25.93 -11.61 -22.72
CA VAL A 680 25.03 -12.10 -23.77
C VAL A 680 23.59 -11.59 -23.63
N GLY A 681 23.33 -10.66 -22.70
CA GLY A 681 22.06 -9.95 -22.55
C GLY A 681 21.06 -10.58 -21.59
N PHE A 682 21.45 -11.57 -20.77
CA PHE A 682 20.57 -12.10 -19.73
C PHE A 682 20.41 -11.09 -18.60
N THR A 683 19.22 -11.11 -18.01
CA THR A 683 18.82 -10.31 -16.87
C THR A 683 18.41 -11.21 -15.71
N CYS A 684 18.15 -10.62 -14.54
CA CYS A 684 17.70 -11.36 -13.37
C CYS A 684 16.41 -12.16 -13.63
N THR A 685 15.53 -11.66 -14.52
CA THR A 685 14.21 -12.25 -14.77
C THR A 685 14.26 -13.50 -15.64
N ASP A 686 15.33 -13.70 -16.42
CA ASP A 686 15.48 -14.88 -17.28
C ASP A 686 15.77 -16.14 -16.44
N CYS A 687 16.37 -15.98 -15.26
CA CYS A 687 16.65 -17.07 -14.33
C CYS A 687 15.65 -17.14 -13.17
N HIS A 688 15.30 -16.00 -12.57
CA HIS A 688 14.47 -15.97 -11.35
C HIS A 688 12.99 -15.67 -11.61
N GLY A 689 12.62 -15.32 -12.85
CA GLY A 689 11.28 -14.88 -13.23
C GLY A 689 11.05 -13.40 -12.95
N MET A 690 9.94 -12.87 -13.48
CA MET A 690 9.48 -11.51 -13.14
C MET A 690 9.20 -11.41 -11.64
N ILE A 691 9.20 -10.21 -11.06
CA ILE A 691 9.02 -10.03 -9.61
C ILE A 691 7.70 -10.64 -9.11
N GLU A 692 6.66 -10.64 -9.94
CA GLU A 692 5.39 -11.31 -9.67
C GLU A 692 5.54 -12.82 -9.58
N ASP A 693 6.24 -13.43 -10.53
CA ASP A 693 6.43 -14.87 -10.60
C ASP A 693 7.38 -15.37 -9.48
N LEU A 694 8.45 -14.61 -9.22
CA LEU A 694 9.34 -14.82 -8.07
C LEU A 694 8.55 -14.78 -6.76
N ALA A 695 7.73 -13.73 -6.55
CA ALA A 695 6.92 -13.61 -5.35
C ALA A 695 5.92 -14.76 -5.20
N VAL A 696 5.27 -15.19 -6.29
CA VAL A 696 4.37 -16.35 -6.27
C VAL A 696 5.13 -17.62 -5.89
N SER A 697 6.31 -17.89 -6.48
CA SER A 697 7.10 -19.09 -6.17
C SER A 697 7.50 -19.17 -4.68
N LEU A 698 7.89 -18.04 -4.08
CA LEU A 698 8.21 -17.92 -2.65
C LEU A 698 6.97 -18.11 -1.78
N LEU A 699 5.87 -17.42 -2.10
CA LEU A 699 4.62 -17.48 -1.32
C LEU A 699 3.95 -18.86 -1.40
N LYS A 700 4.09 -19.58 -2.52
CA LYS A 700 3.60 -20.97 -2.64
C LYS A 700 4.32 -21.92 -1.69
N ALA A 701 5.63 -21.76 -1.51
CA ALA A 701 6.38 -22.56 -0.53
C ALA A 701 5.89 -22.29 0.90
N GLU A 702 5.64 -21.03 1.25
CA GLU A 702 5.09 -20.63 2.55
C GLU A 702 3.64 -21.09 2.74
N GLN A 703 2.82 -21.06 1.69
CA GLN A 703 1.46 -21.58 1.73
C GLN A 703 1.44 -23.09 1.98
N ALA A 704 2.34 -23.85 1.35
CA ALA A 704 2.48 -25.29 1.57
C ALA A 704 2.89 -25.63 3.01
N ARG A 705 3.62 -24.72 3.67
CA ARG A 705 3.94 -24.79 5.11
C ARG A 705 2.77 -24.43 6.03
N GLY A 706 1.66 -23.93 5.49
CA GLY A 706 0.49 -23.51 6.26
C GLY A 706 0.56 -22.08 6.81
N VAL A 707 1.45 -21.23 6.30
CA VAL A 707 1.61 -19.85 6.79
C VAL A 707 0.37 -19.00 6.43
N PRO A 708 -0.39 -18.46 7.40
CA PRO A 708 -1.68 -17.81 7.14
C PRO A 708 -1.60 -16.58 6.20
N GLY A 709 -0.50 -15.83 6.27
CA GLY A 709 -0.31 -14.60 5.50
C GLY A 709 -0.02 -14.82 4.01
N ALA A 710 0.51 -15.99 3.64
CA ALA A 710 1.07 -16.22 2.31
C ALA A 710 -0.01 -16.21 1.21
N GLY A 711 -1.08 -16.99 1.39
CA GLY A 711 -2.19 -17.06 0.43
C GLY A 711 -2.90 -15.71 0.23
N ARG A 712 -3.02 -14.90 1.29
CA ARG A 712 -3.64 -13.57 1.22
C ARG A 712 -2.84 -12.62 0.33
N ILE A 713 -1.52 -12.60 0.46
CA ILE A 713 -0.65 -11.75 -0.38
C ILE A 713 -0.68 -12.27 -1.82
N MET A 714 -0.47 -13.58 -1.99
CA MET A 714 -0.41 -14.22 -3.31
C MET A 714 -1.70 -14.05 -4.14
N ALA A 715 -2.87 -13.98 -3.49
CA ALA A 715 -4.13 -13.72 -4.17
C ALA A 715 -4.17 -12.40 -4.97
N ARG A 716 -3.29 -11.43 -4.64
CA ARG A 716 -3.23 -10.10 -5.27
C ARG A 716 -2.17 -9.97 -6.36
N ILE A 717 -1.40 -11.02 -6.60
CA ILE A 717 -0.34 -11.05 -7.60
C ILE A 717 -0.85 -11.82 -8.81
N THR A 718 -0.61 -11.33 -10.00
CA THR A 718 -0.91 -12.03 -11.25
C THR A 718 0.41 -12.45 -11.89
N PRO A 719 0.62 -13.75 -12.15
CA PRO A 719 1.79 -14.23 -12.89
C PRO A 719 1.97 -13.53 -14.23
N ARG A 720 3.23 -13.43 -14.69
CA ARG A 720 3.57 -12.80 -15.97
C ARG A 720 4.16 -13.78 -16.96
N THR A 721 5.07 -14.64 -16.51
CA THR A 721 5.75 -15.59 -17.41
C THR A 721 4.90 -16.84 -17.66
N LEU A 722 4.21 -17.35 -16.65
CA LEU A 722 3.41 -18.58 -16.73
C LEU A 722 1.90 -18.29 -16.71
N PRO A 723 1.05 -19.16 -17.28
CA PRO A 723 -0.37 -18.85 -17.50
C PRO A 723 -1.18 -18.68 -16.21
N ASN A 724 -0.74 -19.28 -15.10
CA ASN A 724 -1.41 -19.22 -13.82
C ASN A 724 -0.46 -19.56 -12.66
N LYS A 725 -0.96 -19.39 -11.43
CA LYS A 725 -0.17 -19.61 -10.19
C LYS A 725 0.13 -21.08 -9.98
N GLU A 726 -0.73 -21.98 -10.47
CA GLU A 726 -0.58 -23.42 -10.34
C GLU A 726 0.66 -23.91 -11.09
N ALA A 727 0.94 -23.34 -12.26
CA ALA A 727 2.12 -23.66 -13.08
C ALA A 727 3.47 -23.22 -12.48
N ILE A 728 3.49 -22.29 -11.52
CA ILE A 728 4.72 -21.83 -10.87
C ILE A 728 5.14 -22.79 -9.75
N ASN A 729 6.30 -23.40 -9.84
CA ASN A 729 6.85 -24.30 -8.82
C ASN A 729 7.26 -23.52 -7.56
N PRO A 730 6.93 -24.01 -6.36
CA PRO A 730 7.35 -23.37 -5.11
C PRO A 730 8.87 -23.41 -4.95
N ARG A 731 9.45 -22.38 -4.34
CA ARG A 731 10.88 -22.34 -3.98
C ARG A 731 11.10 -21.83 -2.57
N LYS A 732 12.05 -22.43 -1.86
CA LYS A 732 12.63 -21.89 -0.63
C LYS A 732 13.85 -21.02 -0.99
N PRO A 733 13.92 -19.76 -0.55
CA PRO A 733 15.04 -18.89 -0.88
C PRO A 733 16.35 -19.48 -0.39
N TRP A 734 17.43 -19.30 -1.15
CA TRP A 734 18.79 -19.76 -0.86
C TRP A 734 19.00 -21.28 -0.90
N ILE A 735 17.96 -22.07 -1.19
CA ILE A 735 18.01 -23.53 -1.26
C ILE A 735 17.54 -24.01 -2.64
N ASN A 736 16.40 -23.47 -3.10
CA ASN A 736 15.83 -23.74 -4.41
C ASN A 736 16.12 -22.53 -5.30
N GLU A 737 17.23 -22.61 -6.04
CA GLU A 737 17.73 -21.57 -6.95
C GLU A 737 17.73 -22.10 -8.39
N PRO A 738 17.87 -21.23 -9.41
CA PRO A 738 17.97 -21.66 -10.80
C PRO A 738 19.15 -22.63 -11.00
N ASP A 739 18.89 -23.77 -11.64
CA ASP A 739 19.91 -24.76 -11.96
C ASP A 739 20.50 -24.50 -13.35
N CYS A 740 21.83 -24.45 -13.47
CA CYS A 740 22.50 -24.24 -14.75
C CYS A 740 22.16 -25.34 -15.76
N LEU A 741 21.91 -26.57 -15.31
CA LEU A 741 21.55 -27.70 -16.17
C LEU A 741 20.15 -27.57 -16.79
N THR A 742 19.36 -26.57 -16.39
CA THR A 742 18.09 -26.25 -17.05
C THR A 742 18.32 -25.85 -18.50
N CYS A 743 19.33 -25.01 -18.74
CA CYS A 743 19.74 -24.60 -20.09
C CYS A 743 20.92 -25.44 -20.59
N HIS A 744 21.91 -25.70 -19.74
CA HIS A 744 23.13 -26.44 -20.09
C HIS A 744 22.98 -27.94 -19.82
N LYS A 745 21.99 -28.57 -20.48
CA LYS A 745 21.79 -30.02 -20.35
C LYS A 745 23.04 -30.78 -20.77
N ASP A 746 23.43 -31.76 -19.98
CA ASP A 746 24.65 -32.54 -20.17
C ASP A 746 25.90 -31.65 -20.36
N PHE A 747 25.91 -30.47 -19.70
CA PHE A 747 26.95 -29.43 -19.78
C PHE A 747 27.16 -28.82 -21.18
N ALA A 748 26.26 -29.07 -22.13
CA ALA A 748 26.37 -28.57 -23.49
C ALA A 748 25.99 -27.08 -23.62
N ALA A 749 26.12 -26.56 -24.85
CA ALA A 749 25.58 -25.26 -25.22
C ALA A 749 24.07 -25.16 -24.90
N PRO A 750 23.58 -23.99 -24.47
CA PRO A 750 22.23 -23.87 -23.95
C PRO A 750 21.16 -24.14 -25.03
N ASP A 751 20.12 -24.90 -24.68
CA ASP A 751 19.00 -25.23 -25.59
C ASP A 751 17.74 -24.37 -25.36
N VAL A 752 17.68 -23.65 -24.23
CA VAL A 752 16.61 -22.72 -23.85
C VAL A 752 17.19 -21.41 -23.31
N ASP A 753 16.38 -20.36 -23.36
CA ASP A 753 16.73 -18.99 -22.97
C ASP A 753 16.22 -18.58 -21.58
N SER A 754 15.69 -19.53 -20.79
CA SER A 754 15.24 -19.28 -19.42
C SER A 754 15.45 -20.49 -18.50
N ALA A 755 15.96 -20.22 -17.30
CA ALA A 755 16.06 -21.20 -16.21
C ALA A 755 14.90 -21.07 -15.20
N PHE A 756 13.95 -20.16 -15.43
CA PHE A 756 12.85 -19.93 -14.52
C PHE A 756 12.00 -21.19 -14.33
N ASN A 757 11.49 -21.38 -13.10
CA ASN A 757 10.56 -22.43 -12.71
C ASN A 757 11.16 -23.84 -12.55
N THR A 758 12.47 -23.99 -12.75
CA THR A 758 13.21 -25.23 -12.49
C THR A 758 14.27 -24.96 -11.43
N TRP A 759 14.13 -25.62 -10.27
CA TRP A 759 14.92 -25.31 -9.10
C TRP A 759 15.86 -26.45 -8.72
N THR A 760 17.01 -26.10 -8.17
CA THR A 760 17.88 -27.04 -7.46
C THR A 760 17.11 -27.76 -6.35
N LYS A 761 17.44 -29.03 -6.14
CA LYS A 761 16.76 -29.88 -5.15
C LYS A 761 17.09 -29.48 -3.71
N ASP A 762 18.35 -29.18 -3.45
CA ASP A 762 18.92 -28.92 -2.13
C ASP A 762 20.15 -28.00 -2.21
N ALA A 763 20.73 -27.69 -1.04
CA ALA A 763 21.86 -26.78 -0.93
C ALA A 763 23.15 -27.31 -1.60
N ASP A 764 23.35 -28.63 -1.65
CA ASP A 764 24.51 -29.25 -2.28
C ASP A 764 24.41 -29.24 -3.81
N SER A 765 23.18 -29.17 -4.33
CA SER A 765 22.90 -29.01 -5.75
C SER A 765 23.16 -27.59 -6.27
N LEU A 766 23.40 -26.59 -5.41
CA LEU A 766 23.67 -25.21 -5.83
C LEU A 766 25.01 -25.09 -6.57
N PHE A 767 25.09 -24.25 -7.59
CA PHE A 767 26.31 -24.04 -8.39
C PHE A 767 27.58 -23.81 -7.55
N ALA A 768 27.50 -23.02 -6.46
CA ALA A 768 28.66 -22.75 -5.61
C ALA A 768 29.08 -23.93 -4.70
N ALA A 769 28.25 -24.97 -4.58
CA ALA A 769 28.46 -26.14 -3.71
C ALA A 769 28.56 -27.47 -4.49
N ARG A 770 28.06 -27.49 -5.74
CA ARG A 770 28.08 -28.63 -6.64
C ARG A 770 29.51 -28.95 -7.06
N ARG A 771 29.80 -30.24 -7.17
CA ARG A 771 31.03 -30.79 -7.74
C ARG A 771 30.83 -31.26 -9.17
N ASP A 772 31.92 -31.34 -9.91
CA ASP A 772 31.96 -31.93 -11.25
C ASP A 772 31.60 -33.44 -11.24
N GLU A 773 31.57 -34.05 -12.42
CA GLU A 773 31.20 -35.46 -12.57
C GLU A 773 32.19 -36.44 -11.93
N MET A 774 33.43 -36.01 -11.71
CA MET A 774 34.47 -36.80 -11.03
C MET A 774 34.43 -36.65 -9.52
N ASP A 775 33.50 -35.85 -8.99
CA ASP A 775 33.44 -35.46 -7.59
C ASP A 775 34.76 -34.81 -7.11
N ALA A 776 35.52 -34.18 -8.02
CA ALA A 776 36.90 -33.71 -7.87
C ALA A 776 36.98 -32.20 -7.58
N MET A 777 36.35 -31.38 -8.40
CA MET A 777 36.39 -29.92 -8.27
C MET A 777 34.99 -29.35 -8.06
N HIS A 778 34.87 -28.29 -7.28
CA HIS A 778 33.62 -27.53 -7.20
C HIS A 778 33.44 -26.68 -8.45
N CYS A 779 32.21 -26.55 -8.96
CA CYS A 779 31.95 -25.76 -10.17
C CYS A 779 32.43 -24.31 -10.02
N GLY A 780 32.20 -23.69 -8.85
CA GLY A 780 32.66 -22.33 -8.58
C GLY A 780 34.18 -22.16 -8.57
N ALA A 781 34.93 -23.24 -8.29
CA ALA A 781 36.38 -23.23 -8.31
C ALA A 781 36.95 -23.02 -9.72
N CYS A 782 36.27 -23.56 -10.73
CA CYS A 782 36.68 -23.48 -12.13
C CYS A 782 36.01 -22.31 -12.87
N HIS A 783 34.75 -22.03 -12.58
CA HIS A 783 33.93 -21.08 -13.34
C HIS A 783 33.78 -19.70 -12.70
N GLY A 784 34.20 -19.53 -11.44
CA GLY A 784 33.99 -18.30 -10.67
C GLY A 784 32.77 -18.36 -9.76
N SER A 785 32.44 -17.25 -9.10
CA SER A 785 31.31 -17.21 -8.15
C SER A 785 29.96 -17.16 -8.89
N PRO A 786 28.83 -17.60 -8.29
CA PRO A 786 27.50 -17.41 -8.91
C PRO A 786 27.29 -15.95 -9.29
N HIS A 787 26.70 -15.64 -10.45
CA HIS A 787 26.54 -14.26 -10.95
C HIS A 787 27.85 -13.50 -11.25
N ALA A 788 28.99 -14.17 -11.29
CA ALA A 788 30.28 -13.60 -11.69
C ALA A 788 31.11 -14.68 -12.40
N ILE A 789 30.46 -15.40 -13.32
CA ILE A 789 31.10 -16.50 -14.06
C ILE A 789 32.03 -15.94 -15.14
N TYR A 790 33.18 -16.58 -15.34
CA TYR A 790 34.19 -16.08 -16.28
C TYR A 790 33.76 -16.18 -17.76
N PRO A 791 34.14 -15.21 -18.62
CA PRO A 791 34.74 -13.92 -18.26
C PRO A 791 33.76 -13.01 -17.51
N ALA A 792 34.27 -12.33 -16.49
CA ALA A 792 33.57 -11.34 -15.67
C ALA A 792 34.33 -10.01 -15.62
N THR A 793 34.24 -9.26 -14.53
CA THR A 793 34.99 -8.00 -14.38
C THR A 793 36.49 -8.27 -14.25
N PRO A 794 37.39 -7.28 -14.50
CA PRO A 794 38.82 -7.45 -14.30
C PRO A 794 39.18 -8.03 -12.92
N ARG A 795 38.48 -7.58 -11.85
CA ARG A 795 38.68 -8.07 -10.48
C ARG A 795 38.16 -9.48 -10.24
N ASP A 796 37.04 -9.85 -10.87
CA ASP A 796 36.56 -11.23 -10.82
C ASP A 796 37.55 -12.17 -11.55
N ASN A 797 38.12 -11.72 -12.69
CA ASN A 797 39.00 -12.52 -13.56
C ASN A 797 40.43 -12.76 -13.04
N VAL A 798 40.78 -12.29 -11.83
CA VAL A 798 42.16 -12.37 -11.31
C VAL A 798 42.67 -13.80 -11.19
N LEU A 799 41.81 -14.73 -10.78
CA LEU A 799 42.18 -16.13 -10.58
C LEU A 799 42.47 -16.86 -11.90
N PRO A 800 41.62 -16.81 -12.94
CA PRO A 800 41.95 -17.46 -14.21
C PRO A 800 43.12 -16.79 -14.92
N LEU A 801 43.26 -15.46 -14.81
CA LEU A 801 44.44 -14.74 -15.33
C LEU A 801 45.74 -15.16 -14.62
N GLN A 802 45.69 -15.42 -13.31
CA GLN A 802 46.84 -15.95 -12.56
C GLN A 802 47.36 -17.28 -13.13
N TYR A 803 46.46 -18.16 -13.56
CA TYR A 803 46.84 -19.53 -13.93
C TYR A 803 47.02 -19.75 -15.43
N MET A 804 46.26 -19.05 -16.26
CA MET A 804 46.19 -19.31 -17.71
C MET A 804 46.49 -18.08 -18.57
N ASP A 805 46.65 -16.90 -17.97
CA ASP A 805 46.72 -15.61 -18.68
C ASP A 805 45.49 -15.32 -19.58
N GLU A 806 44.38 -16.03 -19.33
CA GLU A 806 43.11 -15.90 -20.05
C GLU A 806 41.94 -15.74 -19.06
N ALA A 807 41.02 -14.83 -19.34
CA ALA A 807 39.79 -14.65 -18.56
C ALA A 807 38.71 -15.67 -18.94
N ARG A 808 38.95 -16.95 -18.68
CA ARG A 808 38.03 -18.06 -19.02
C ARG A 808 37.90 -19.05 -17.86
N PRO A 809 36.88 -19.93 -17.85
CA PRO A 809 36.84 -21.04 -16.91
C PRO A 809 38.13 -21.85 -16.93
N LEU A 810 38.61 -22.28 -15.76
CA LEU A 810 39.84 -23.07 -15.65
C LEU A 810 39.70 -24.37 -16.45
N GLY A 811 40.70 -24.66 -17.29
CA GLY A 811 40.69 -25.81 -18.20
C GLY A 811 40.12 -25.53 -19.60
N ALA A 812 39.56 -24.34 -19.86
CA ALA A 812 39.11 -23.95 -21.19
C ALA A 812 40.27 -23.93 -22.20
N GLY A 813 40.01 -24.33 -23.45
CA GLY A 813 41.01 -24.41 -24.52
C GLY A 813 42.13 -25.44 -24.26
N GLY A 814 41.84 -26.49 -23.48
CA GLY A 814 42.80 -27.55 -23.17
C GLY A 814 43.81 -27.19 -22.08
N ASN A 815 43.62 -26.09 -21.36
CA ASN A 815 44.50 -25.65 -20.26
C ASN A 815 44.33 -26.48 -18.97
N CYS A 816 44.31 -27.82 -19.09
CA CYS A 816 44.26 -28.74 -17.95
C CYS A 816 45.53 -28.69 -17.09
N THR A 817 46.61 -28.09 -17.62
CA THR A 817 47.92 -27.96 -16.96
C THR A 817 47.90 -27.13 -15.67
N VAL A 818 46.80 -26.40 -15.44
CA VAL A 818 46.53 -25.71 -14.16
C VAL A 818 46.58 -26.70 -13.00
N CYS A 819 46.07 -27.92 -13.16
CA CYS A 819 46.11 -28.96 -12.12
C CYS A 819 46.91 -30.20 -12.53
N HIS A 820 46.91 -30.56 -13.82
CA HIS A 820 47.60 -31.73 -14.33
C HIS A 820 49.04 -31.39 -14.74
N LYS A 821 50.00 -32.27 -14.47
CA LYS A 821 51.37 -32.09 -14.99
C LYS A 821 51.51 -32.54 -16.45
N ASP A 822 50.65 -33.44 -16.89
CA ASP A 822 50.62 -33.95 -18.26
C ASP A 822 49.45 -33.33 -19.04
N PRO A 823 49.60 -33.10 -20.35
CA PRO A 823 48.48 -32.76 -21.23
C PRO A 823 47.41 -33.85 -21.17
N MET A 824 46.14 -33.43 -21.11
CA MET A 824 45.01 -34.35 -21.10
C MET A 824 44.47 -34.53 -22.53
N GLU A 825 44.20 -35.78 -22.91
CA GLU A 825 43.59 -36.12 -24.21
C GLU A 825 42.06 -36.16 -24.15
N TYR A 826 41.48 -36.07 -22.94
CA TYR A 826 40.04 -36.16 -22.70
C TYR A 826 39.61 -35.30 -21.50
N PRO A 827 38.52 -34.52 -21.59
CA PRO A 827 38.04 -33.70 -20.48
C PRO A 827 37.22 -34.56 -19.51
N ALA A 828 37.91 -35.33 -18.66
CA ALA A 828 37.27 -36.28 -17.74
C ALA A 828 36.30 -35.64 -16.72
N HIS A 829 36.46 -34.34 -16.45
CA HIS A 829 35.56 -33.56 -15.58
C HIS A 829 34.22 -33.20 -16.28
N HIS A 830 34.21 -33.17 -17.62
CA HIS A 830 33.02 -32.98 -18.46
C HIS A 830 33.07 -33.88 -19.73
N PRO A 831 32.87 -35.20 -19.56
CA PRO A 831 32.74 -36.18 -20.64
C PRO A 831 31.89 -35.70 -21.83
N GLY A 832 32.48 -35.67 -23.03
CA GLY A 832 31.75 -35.34 -24.27
C GLY A 832 31.76 -33.86 -24.65
N MET A 833 32.32 -33.00 -23.81
CA MET A 833 32.77 -31.66 -24.23
C MET A 833 34.11 -31.79 -24.97
N GLY A 834 34.37 -30.94 -25.97
CA GLY A 834 35.69 -30.90 -26.62
C GLY A 834 36.76 -30.33 -25.69
N LEU A 835 38.04 -30.61 -25.97
CA LEU A 835 39.16 -29.87 -25.39
C LEU A 835 39.44 -28.54 -26.12
N GLU A 836 38.73 -28.32 -27.22
CA GLU A 836 38.89 -27.22 -28.20
C GLU A 836 38.38 -25.87 -27.67
#